data_AF-A0A3A6NKM9-F1
#
_entry.id   AF-A0A3A6NKM9-F1
#
_cell.length_a   1.000
_cell.length_b   1.000
_cell.length_c   1.000
_cell.angle_alpha   90.00
_cell.angle_beta   90.00
_cell.angle_gamma   90.00
#
_symmetry.space_group_name_H-M   'P 1'
#
loop_
_entity.id
_entity.type
_entity.pdbx_description
1 polymer ?
#
loop_
_entity_poly.entity_id
_entity_poly.type
_entity_poly.pdbx_seq_one_letter_code
_entity_poly.pdbx_strand_id
1 'polypeptide(L)'
;MKKMIMLLLTGFMMMYGSMIFYSIPAKAAEEEVSRTIRENSTHILGNKNEPIDTTKIKVEGGFGEIFLNEATLTSGHPEVTIGATTITVSETGKYLVNFSYGGTALTLHVFIKDPSETEYVLYEENFDYPSGALPNTLELKNNVGATGGSAAIDNGRLFLSPSTIVLFPNYLEGFSNYIIETDMKMISAANASRWTSVLFRYTTENYFQMAVRQDATASNGVEFAKRINGGWNVPATTSYAEALNPASTYRLKVDVKDAVVKESINDQLLITYDSAFEYKHGRIGVQADNVSVYYDNVRITLPEDYIEIERHQFRQVVDVYQPNTGIVAPATSIVWFNQASQLTQLQGAIRPATAIFRMNQDLDIVDENGIVVDSLYNILIAIDGKVIPGFYTDDEAIATALGAELSTYGILDAFIFSNNEDAIIAARVEHSVLRGVMMYSFDEDQELTEENMMDIRRTTNRAQAVASVLPLHMVDREKVEYMQKRLMTVWVQADNDESSHYQAILSGANGIITQTYGKLFITYAKFPENTHVRRPFLIAHRGKFLGENSTAPENTIEAALEAAQNGADILELDVHLTSDFEVVIMHDNTTFRTAPDFPALTLASSTLAQLKTINLADPQGGREDLKIPTLKEYFDALKDYDSVIFVEIKPNSANLVQQVAAIIEEYDMFDQTVMITFGASNITEMNDVYPDLSNGLLNSSIANAESVDASLTNLFSTIVPLKSTLNPSYGGVSHDFVDAIVHRGITIWPWTFNEYPVLNQYYNYGVGGLTTDYPGYYKDTFNRLVMKSYAKELNYEEAVGTKLGAELQTMTGFAYPYNPEYVMIDDGGTDIVFDEKGEIISFVNPGTVTMMAMFETSLPDGSTINIVADFIEFTILEVPVDPASDGLSTGWIIGISTSSLLMMAGIVFMIIRRKKVI
;
A
#
# COMPACT_ATOMS: atom_id res chain seq x y z
N MET A 1 -37.29 42.31 55.98
CA MET A 1 -36.63 42.47 54.65
C MET A 1 -35.90 43.82 54.60
N LYS A 2 -34.92 44.02 53.70
CA LYS A 2 -33.96 45.16 53.63
C LYS A 2 -32.79 45.23 54.64
N LYS A 3 -32.54 44.20 55.46
CA LYS A 3 -31.25 44.05 56.20
C LYS A 3 -30.59 42.66 56.12
N MET A 4 -31.07 41.80 55.20
CA MET A 4 -30.46 40.48 54.92
C MET A 4 -30.22 40.27 53.41
N ILE A 5 -30.07 41.37 52.67
CA ILE A 5 -29.73 41.42 51.24
C ILE A 5 -28.35 42.10 51.03
N MET A 6 -27.74 42.62 52.10
CA MET A 6 -26.49 43.39 52.07
C MET A 6 -25.29 42.65 52.67
N LEU A 7 -25.44 41.37 53.03
CA LEU A 7 -24.35 40.52 53.54
C LEU A 7 -23.92 39.39 52.57
N LEU A 8 -24.61 39.24 51.43
CA LEU A 8 -24.27 38.29 50.37
C LEU A 8 -23.53 38.95 49.19
N LEU A 9 -23.32 40.27 49.25
CA LEU A 9 -22.72 41.07 48.16
C LEU A 9 -21.24 41.44 48.38
N THR A 10 -20.62 40.98 49.48
CA THR A 10 -19.18 41.17 49.75
C THR A 10 -18.36 39.88 49.72
N GLY A 11 -19.00 38.72 49.57
CA GLY A 11 -18.30 37.44 49.34
C GLY A 11 -18.11 37.07 47.86
N PHE A 12 -18.80 37.74 46.94
CA PHE A 12 -18.92 37.33 45.54
C PHE A 12 -17.98 38.06 44.56
N MET A 13 -17.02 38.84 45.06
CA MET A 13 -16.18 39.74 44.25
C MET A 13 -14.67 39.56 44.47
N MET A 14 -14.24 38.40 45.02
CA MET A 14 -12.83 38.02 45.20
C MET A 14 -12.49 36.62 44.65
N MET A 15 -13.30 36.06 43.75
CA MET A 15 -13.02 34.76 43.09
C MET A 15 -13.20 34.74 41.56
N TYR A 16 -13.28 35.90 40.90
CA TYR A 16 -13.13 36.02 39.45
C TYR A 16 -12.27 37.25 39.13
N GLY A 17 -10.97 37.08 39.39
CA GLY A 17 -9.92 38.11 39.21
C GLY A 17 -8.76 37.66 38.33
N SER A 18 -9.00 36.65 37.48
CA SER A 18 -8.05 36.12 36.50
C SER A 18 -8.74 35.94 35.16
N MET A 19 -8.96 37.04 34.43
CA MET A 19 -9.06 36.96 32.97
C MET A 19 -7.66 36.60 32.45
N ILE A 20 -7.32 35.32 32.54
CA ILE A 20 -6.37 34.74 31.60
C ILE A 20 -7.11 34.79 30.27
N PHE A 21 -6.72 35.73 29.42
CA PHE A 21 -6.88 35.52 27.99
C PHE A 21 -6.20 34.19 27.71
N TYR A 22 -6.98 33.14 27.45
CA TYR A 22 -6.48 32.07 26.62
C TYR A 22 -6.20 32.73 25.28
N SER A 23 -4.96 33.18 25.12
CA SER A 23 -4.34 33.23 23.81
C SER A 23 -4.67 31.89 23.17
N ILE A 24 -5.36 31.93 22.03
CA ILE A 24 -5.29 30.86 21.05
C ILE A 24 -3.82 30.46 21.02
N PRO A 25 -3.45 29.19 21.27
CA PRO A 25 -2.06 28.79 21.08
C PRO A 25 -1.71 29.23 19.67
N ALA A 26 -0.77 30.19 19.56
CA ALA A 26 -0.31 30.64 18.26
C ALA A 26 0.03 29.37 17.47
N LYS A 27 -0.51 29.26 16.24
CA LYS A 27 -0.31 28.14 15.29
C LYS A 27 1.01 27.48 15.66
N ALA A 28 0.96 26.26 16.22
CA ALA A 28 2.16 25.56 16.66
C ALA A 28 3.13 25.70 15.48
N ALA A 29 4.22 26.43 15.71
CA ALA A 29 4.97 27.00 14.59
C ALA A 29 5.29 25.83 13.67
N GLU A 30 4.98 25.97 12.37
CA GLU A 30 5.48 25.03 11.36
C GLU A 30 6.92 24.76 11.76
N GLU A 31 7.24 23.50 12.06
CA GLU A 31 8.52 23.16 12.65
C GLU A 31 9.53 23.33 11.51
N GLU A 32 10.00 24.58 11.37
CA GLU A 32 10.69 25.09 10.19
C GLU A 32 11.87 24.16 9.93
N VAL A 33 11.74 23.38 8.86
CA VAL A 33 12.52 22.18 8.62
C VAL A 33 13.99 22.46 8.87
N SER A 34 14.52 21.86 9.94
CA SER A 34 15.87 22.16 10.40
C SER A 34 16.86 21.72 9.33
N ARG A 35 17.37 22.67 8.57
CA ARG A 35 18.17 22.40 7.39
C ARG A 35 19.56 21.90 7.80
N THR A 36 19.97 20.71 7.33
CA THR A 36 21.30 20.18 7.62
C THR A 36 22.29 20.54 6.53
N ILE A 37 23.35 21.26 6.91
CA ILE A 37 24.49 21.61 6.06
C ILE A 37 25.47 20.42 6.08
N ARG A 38 25.93 20.00 4.90
CA ARG A 38 26.85 18.87 4.72
C ARG A 38 28.10 19.29 3.96
N GLU A 39 29.15 18.48 3.95
CA GLU A 39 30.43 18.82 3.27
C GLU A 39 30.27 19.19 1.79
N ASN A 40 29.26 18.64 1.11
CA ASN A 40 28.90 18.92 -0.29
C ASN A 40 27.79 19.98 -0.47
N SER A 41 27.15 20.47 0.59
CA SER A 41 26.11 21.50 0.54
C SER A 41 26.34 22.52 1.66
N THR A 42 27.24 23.45 1.42
CA THR A 42 27.72 24.44 2.41
C THR A 42 26.97 25.78 2.35
N HIS A 43 25.73 25.80 1.86
CA HIS A 43 25.01 27.05 1.60
C HIS A 43 23.91 27.38 2.61
N ILE A 44 23.69 28.67 2.84
CA ILE A 44 22.63 29.24 3.69
C ILE A 44 21.88 30.27 2.84
N LEU A 45 20.55 30.31 2.98
CA LEU A 45 19.68 31.29 2.33
C LEU A 45 19.11 32.24 3.40
N GLY A 46 18.91 33.51 3.06
CA GLY A 46 18.23 34.48 3.93
C GLY A 46 17.89 35.79 3.22
N ASN A 47 17.17 36.66 3.90
CA ASN A 47 16.77 37.97 3.36
C ASN A 47 17.61 39.11 3.95
N LYS A 48 17.75 40.18 3.17
CA LYS A 48 18.47 41.40 3.56
C LYS A 48 17.86 42.03 4.83
N ASN A 49 18.72 42.27 5.83
CA ASN A 49 18.39 42.77 7.18
C ASN A 49 17.54 41.83 8.05
N GLU A 50 17.22 40.61 7.62
CA GLU A 50 16.51 39.64 8.46
C GLU A 50 17.49 38.73 9.20
N PRO A 51 17.21 38.32 10.46
CA PRO A 51 18.06 37.41 11.21
C PRO A 51 17.83 35.96 10.77
N ILE A 52 18.89 35.33 10.26
CA ILE A 52 18.96 33.89 10.03
C ILE A 52 19.22 33.23 11.39
N ASP A 53 18.28 32.41 11.88
CA ASP A 53 18.38 31.74 13.18
C ASP A 53 19.33 30.53 13.11
N THR A 54 20.49 30.63 13.76
CA THR A 54 21.50 29.56 13.75
C THR A 54 21.19 28.41 14.72
N THR A 55 20.11 28.51 15.51
CA THR A 55 19.60 27.39 16.33
C THR A 55 18.68 26.46 15.54
N LYS A 56 18.27 26.83 14.32
CA LYS A 56 17.45 26.01 13.42
C LYS A 56 18.23 25.35 12.29
N ILE A 57 19.46 25.79 12.06
CA ILE A 57 20.34 25.22 11.03
C ILE A 57 21.25 24.21 11.70
N LYS A 58 21.38 23.02 11.13
CA LYS A 58 22.30 21.99 11.58
C LYS A 58 23.51 21.89 10.66
N VAL A 59 24.60 21.31 11.15
CA VAL A 59 25.79 20.99 10.37
C VAL A 59 26.24 19.57 10.71
N GLU A 60 26.36 18.72 9.69
CA GLU A 60 26.86 17.35 9.79
C GLU A 60 28.28 17.26 9.21
N GLY A 61 29.16 16.52 9.88
CA GLY A 61 30.49 16.18 9.38
C GLY A 61 31.14 15.07 10.21
N GLY A 62 32.46 14.91 10.10
CA GLY A 62 33.23 13.91 10.87
C GLY A 62 33.18 14.05 12.41
N PHE A 63 32.48 15.07 12.93
CA PHE A 63 32.20 15.32 14.35
C PHE A 63 30.77 14.95 14.77
N GLY A 64 29.94 14.40 13.86
CA GLY A 64 28.51 14.19 14.04
C GLY A 64 27.66 15.36 13.54
N GLU A 65 26.39 15.39 13.93
CA GLU A 65 25.46 16.50 13.68
C GLU A 65 25.39 17.43 14.91
N ILE A 66 25.46 18.74 14.68
CA ILE A 66 25.29 19.81 15.69
C ILE A 66 24.40 20.93 15.15
N PHE A 67 23.89 21.81 16.01
CA PHE A 67 23.33 23.08 15.56
C PHE A 67 24.44 24.09 15.22
N LEU A 68 24.17 24.95 14.23
CA LEU A 68 25.13 25.92 13.69
C LEU A 68 25.60 26.94 14.74
N ASN A 69 24.77 27.24 15.75
CA ASN A 69 25.13 28.09 16.89
C ASN A 69 26.12 27.44 17.88
N GLU A 70 26.38 26.13 17.80
CA GLU A 70 27.39 25.43 18.62
C GLU A 70 28.81 25.58 18.08
N ALA A 71 28.94 26.03 16.83
CA ALA A 71 30.21 26.24 16.14
C ALA A 71 30.78 27.65 16.32
N THR A 72 32.10 27.78 16.11
CA THR A 72 32.74 29.10 15.98
C THR A 72 32.52 29.62 14.56
N LEU A 73 31.76 30.71 14.43
CA LEU A 73 31.48 31.37 13.16
C LEU A 73 32.22 32.71 13.06
N THR A 74 32.85 32.97 11.92
CA THR A 74 33.52 34.25 11.63
C THR A 74 33.29 34.68 10.19
N SER A 75 33.25 35.98 9.90
CA SER A 75 33.26 36.50 8.53
C SER A 75 34.28 37.61 8.36
N GLY A 76 34.83 37.74 7.16
CA GLY A 76 35.66 38.89 6.74
C GLY A 76 34.84 40.02 6.11
N HIS A 77 33.53 39.83 5.93
CA HIS A 77 32.64 40.79 5.27
C HIS A 77 32.06 41.79 6.29
N PRO A 78 32.20 43.11 6.10
CA PRO A 78 31.63 44.11 7.01
C PRO A 78 30.09 44.15 7.00
N GLU A 79 29.46 43.58 5.97
CA GLU A 79 27.99 43.47 5.84
C GLU A 79 27.41 42.35 6.73
N VAL A 80 28.25 41.40 7.19
CA VAL A 80 27.82 40.20 7.92
C VAL A 80 28.03 40.39 9.43
N THR A 81 26.93 40.44 10.17
CA THR A 81 26.92 40.45 11.64
C THR A 81 26.61 39.04 12.17
N ILE A 82 27.49 38.51 13.01
CA ILE A 82 27.33 37.20 13.66
C ILE A 82 27.01 37.43 15.14
N GLY A 83 25.81 37.02 15.56
CA GLY A 83 25.35 37.00 16.94
C GLY A 83 25.56 35.64 17.61
N ALA A 84 25.03 35.48 18.82
CA ALA A 84 25.11 34.21 19.55
C ALA A 84 24.22 33.10 18.96
N THR A 85 23.10 33.48 18.35
CA THR A 85 22.08 32.58 17.78
C THR A 85 21.60 33.05 16.40
N THR A 86 22.28 34.02 15.78
CA THR A 86 21.84 34.63 14.52
C THR A 86 23.00 35.01 13.60
N ILE A 87 22.75 34.96 12.29
CA ILE A 87 23.52 35.68 11.28
C ILE A 87 22.59 36.73 10.67
N THR A 88 23.04 37.98 10.54
CA THR A 88 22.29 39.04 9.86
C THR A 88 23.19 39.70 8.83
N VAL A 89 22.68 39.92 7.61
CA VAL A 89 23.45 40.53 6.53
C VAL A 89 22.73 41.78 6.01
N SER A 90 23.44 42.90 5.94
CA SER A 90 22.83 44.20 5.63
C SER A 90 22.58 44.46 4.15
N GLU A 91 23.17 43.66 3.25
CA GLU A 91 23.13 43.87 1.81
C GLU A 91 22.88 42.55 1.05
N THR A 92 22.42 42.67 -0.20
CA THR A 92 22.11 41.52 -1.08
C THR A 92 23.37 40.99 -1.77
N GLY A 93 23.44 39.68 -1.95
CA GLY A 93 24.53 39.00 -2.65
C GLY A 93 24.99 37.74 -1.93
N LYS A 94 26.21 37.29 -2.24
CA LYS A 94 26.84 36.10 -1.66
C LYS A 94 27.99 36.48 -0.74
N TYR A 95 27.94 35.99 0.49
CA TYR A 95 28.91 36.27 1.55
C TYR A 95 29.54 34.99 2.09
N LEU A 96 30.79 35.05 2.51
CA LEU A 96 31.50 33.91 3.09
C LEU A 96 31.49 33.98 4.62
N VAL A 97 31.07 32.89 5.27
CA VAL A 97 31.17 32.70 6.72
C VAL A 97 32.02 31.46 6.98
N ASN A 98 33.14 31.61 7.68
CA ASN A 98 33.98 30.49 8.08
C ASN A 98 33.36 29.83 9.32
N PHE A 99 33.11 28.54 9.23
CA PHE A 99 32.70 27.67 10.33
C PHE A 99 33.93 26.94 10.87
N SER A 100 34.02 26.76 12.20
CA SER A 100 34.89 25.76 12.79
C SER A 100 34.29 25.12 14.04
N TYR A 101 34.35 23.79 14.08
CA TYR A 101 33.93 22.95 15.20
C TYR A 101 34.73 21.64 15.20
N GLY A 102 35.05 21.10 16.38
CA GLY A 102 35.72 19.79 16.49
C GLY A 102 37.09 19.65 15.83
N GLY A 103 37.73 20.75 15.40
CA GLY A 103 38.95 20.74 14.59
C GLY A 103 38.71 20.72 13.07
N THR A 104 37.45 20.60 12.63
CA THR A 104 37.03 20.81 11.24
C THR A 104 36.89 22.31 10.96
N ALA A 105 37.17 22.71 9.73
CA ALA A 105 36.91 24.06 9.22
C ALA A 105 36.32 23.99 7.81
N LEU A 106 35.27 24.76 7.54
CA LEU A 106 34.59 24.82 6.25
C LEU A 106 34.08 26.24 5.96
N THR A 107 33.89 26.55 4.68
CA THR A 107 33.38 27.86 4.24
C THR A 107 31.91 27.73 3.90
N LEU A 108 31.07 28.46 4.63
CA LEU A 108 29.65 28.60 4.37
C LEU A 108 29.41 29.73 3.37
N HIS A 109 28.54 29.47 2.40
CA HIS A 109 28.10 30.42 1.38
C HIS A 109 26.71 30.95 1.74
N VAL A 110 26.65 32.17 2.27
CA VAL A 110 25.39 32.82 2.67
C VAL A 110 24.88 33.66 1.51
N PHE A 111 23.73 33.30 0.96
CA PHE A 111 23.06 34.00 -0.14
C PHE A 111 21.90 34.83 0.40
N ILE A 112 21.92 36.12 0.05
CA ILE A 112 21.02 37.13 0.57
C ILE A 112 20.29 37.80 -0.58
N LYS A 113 18.96 37.70 -0.61
CA LYS A 113 18.09 38.44 -1.54
C LYS A 113 17.40 39.60 -0.85
N ASP A 114 16.83 40.51 -1.64
CA ASP A 114 15.86 41.47 -1.09
C ASP A 114 14.54 40.73 -0.80
N PRO A 115 13.81 41.02 0.30
CA PRO A 115 12.52 40.39 0.58
C PRO A 115 11.48 40.51 -0.54
N SER A 116 11.62 41.48 -1.46
CA SER A 116 10.74 41.67 -2.62
C SER A 116 11.09 40.85 -3.86
N GLU A 117 12.26 40.21 -3.90
CA GLU A 117 12.70 39.33 -4.99
C GLU A 117 12.26 37.88 -4.75
N THR A 118 11.87 37.17 -5.81
CA THR A 118 11.42 35.76 -5.76
C THR A 118 12.54 34.75 -6.06
N GLU A 119 13.77 35.22 -6.27
CA GLU A 119 14.93 34.39 -6.62
C GLU A 119 16.18 34.77 -5.80
N TYR A 120 16.97 33.79 -5.42
CA TYR A 120 18.33 33.98 -4.91
C TYR A 120 19.33 33.96 -6.09
N VAL A 121 20.20 34.96 -6.18
CA VAL A 121 21.30 34.97 -7.16
C VAL A 121 22.47 34.14 -6.62
N LEU A 122 22.67 32.93 -7.18
CA LEU A 122 23.72 32.00 -6.77
C LEU A 122 25.07 32.32 -7.41
N TYR A 123 25.04 32.77 -8.66
CA TYR A 123 26.23 33.20 -9.41
C TYR A 123 25.80 34.17 -10.50
N GLU A 124 26.58 35.25 -10.66
CA GLU A 124 26.39 36.21 -11.74
C GLU A 124 27.78 36.66 -12.21
N GLU A 125 27.97 36.70 -13.52
CA GLU A 125 29.26 37.02 -14.15
C GLU A 125 29.04 37.59 -15.56
N ASN A 126 29.56 38.79 -15.78
CA ASN A 126 29.51 39.49 -17.06
C ASN A 126 30.86 39.55 -17.77
N PHE A 127 31.91 38.96 -17.17
CA PHE A 127 33.25 38.85 -17.73
C PHE A 127 33.94 40.18 -18.11
N ASP A 128 33.61 41.29 -17.45
CA ASP A 128 34.23 42.63 -17.61
C ASP A 128 35.71 42.72 -17.14
N TYR A 129 36.52 41.72 -17.49
CA TYR A 129 37.95 41.63 -17.18
C TYR A 129 38.84 42.04 -18.38
N PRO A 130 40.11 42.41 -18.13
CA PRO A 130 41.08 42.63 -19.19
C PRO A 130 41.27 41.38 -20.07
N SER A 131 41.36 41.57 -21.40
CA SER A 131 41.54 40.47 -22.35
C SER A 131 42.80 39.65 -22.05
N GLY A 132 42.69 38.32 -22.18
CA GLY A 132 43.73 37.34 -21.87
C GLY A 132 43.71 36.82 -20.42
N ALA A 133 42.90 37.40 -19.54
CA ALA A 133 42.65 36.83 -18.21
C ALA A 133 41.75 35.58 -18.28
N LEU A 134 41.81 34.73 -17.26
CA LEU A 134 40.73 33.79 -16.92
C LEU A 134 40.54 33.88 -15.40
N PRO A 135 39.36 34.24 -14.89
CA PRO A 135 39.12 34.32 -13.45
C PRO A 135 39.46 33.00 -12.74
N ASN A 136 40.12 33.09 -11.58
CA ASN A 136 40.52 31.92 -10.78
C ASN A 136 39.35 31.15 -10.16
N THR A 137 38.15 31.72 -10.24
CA THR A 137 36.85 31.13 -9.90
C THR A 137 36.34 30.16 -10.96
N LEU A 138 36.91 30.18 -12.18
CA LEU A 138 36.59 29.30 -13.29
C LEU A 138 37.61 28.17 -13.42
N GLU A 139 37.15 26.98 -13.78
CA GLU A 139 38.01 25.82 -13.99
C GLU A 139 38.01 25.38 -15.45
N LEU A 140 39.18 25.45 -16.09
CA LEU A 140 39.40 25.00 -17.47
C LEU A 140 39.57 23.48 -17.54
N LYS A 141 38.77 22.84 -18.39
CA LYS A 141 38.82 21.41 -18.74
C LYS A 141 38.86 21.26 -20.26
N ASN A 142 39.26 20.08 -20.75
CA ASN A 142 39.07 19.69 -22.16
C ASN A 142 37.90 18.71 -22.28
N ASN A 143 37.32 18.61 -23.48
CA ASN A 143 36.40 17.51 -23.81
C ASN A 143 37.11 16.17 -23.57
N VAL A 144 36.37 15.17 -23.10
CA VAL A 144 36.95 13.84 -22.78
C VAL A 144 37.62 13.24 -24.02
N GLY A 145 38.90 12.91 -23.90
CA GLY A 145 39.73 12.40 -24.99
C GLY A 145 40.39 13.47 -25.89
N ALA A 146 40.12 14.75 -25.68
CA ALA A 146 40.70 15.86 -26.42
C ALA A 146 41.84 16.56 -25.64
N THR A 147 42.71 17.26 -26.37
CA THR A 147 43.78 18.09 -25.81
C THR A 147 43.89 19.41 -26.56
N GLY A 148 44.41 20.45 -25.91
CA GLY A 148 44.68 21.75 -26.54
C GLY A 148 43.50 22.73 -26.59
N GLY A 149 42.39 22.44 -25.92
CA GLY A 149 41.34 23.42 -25.64
C GLY A 149 41.86 24.54 -24.74
N SER A 150 41.22 25.70 -24.83
CA SER A 150 41.63 26.93 -24.17
C SER A 150 40.45 27.88 -23.99
N ALA A 151 40.45 28.62 -22.88
CA ALA A 151 39.52 29.70 -22.63
C ALA A 151 40.26 30.93 -22.12
N ALA A 152 39.74 32.11 -22.46
CA ALA A 152 40.22 33.41 -22.00
C ALA A 152 39.11 34.43 -22.11
N ILE A 153 39.20 35.52 -21.35
CA ILE A 153 38.38 36.70 -21.58
C ILE A 153 38.91 37.41 -22.83
N ASP A 154 38.01 37.78 -23.75
CA ASP A 154 38.32 38.62 -24.90
C ASP A 154 37.20 39.64 -25.11
N ASN A 155 37.58 40.92 -25.10
CA ASN A 155 36.67 42.07 -25.24
C ASN A 155 35.45 42.02 -24.27
N GLY A 156 35.70 41.66 -23.01
CA GLY A 156 34.67 41.58 -21.97
C GLY A 156 33.79 40.32 -22.02
N ARG A 157 34.22 39.24 -22.71
CA ARG A 157 33.46 38.00 -22.84
C ARG A 157 34.32 36.76 -22.63
N LEU A 158 33.74 35.70 -22.10
CA LEU A 158 34.39 34.39 -22.00
C LEU A 158 34.44 33.73 -23.38
N PHE A 159 35.63 33.66 -23.99
CA PHE A 159 35.87 32.91 -25.22
C PHE A 159 36.28 31.46 -24.90
N LEU A 160 35.67 30.50 -25.60
CA LEU A 160 36.08 29.09 -25.64
C LEU A 160 36.55 28.71 -27.04
N SER A 161 37.72 28.07 -27.12
CA SER A 161 38.22 27.44 -28.34
C SER A 161 37.68 26.00 -28.49
N PRO A 162 37.86 25.34 -29.65
CA PRO A 162 37.47 23.95 -29.87
C PRO A 162 37.92 22.97 -28.79
N SER A 163 37.03 22.07 -28.39
CA SER A 163 37.24 21.00 -27.40
C SER A 163 37.44 21.48 -25.95
N THR A 164 36.85 22.62 -25.60
CA THR A 164 36.99 23.26 -24.29
C THR A 164 35.74 23.10 -23.43
N ILE A 165 35.92 22.87 -22.13
CA ILE A 165 34.90 23.02 -21.09
C ILE A 165 35.39 24.08 -20.11
N VAL A 166 34.51 24.99 -19.69
CA VAL A 166 34.74 25.90 -18.55
C VAL A 166 33.68 25.62 -17.51
N LEU A 167 34.09 25.19 -16.32
CA LEU A 167 33.20 25.01 -15.17
C LEU A 167 33.18 26.29 -14.34
N PHE A 168 31.98 26.68 -13.91
CA PHE A 168 31.73 27.74 -12.95
C PHE A 168 32.15 27.31 -11.52
N PRO A 169 32.10 28.21 -10.52
CA PRO A 169 32.60 27.94 -9.16
C PRO A 169 32.07 26.64 -8.55
N ASN A 170 32.92 25.95 -7.79
CA ASN A 170 32.62 24.62 -7.24
C ASN A 170 31.40 24.60 -6.31
N TYR A 171 31.19 25.63 -5.49
CA TYR A 171 30.06 25.70 -4.55
C TYR A 171 28.67 25.53 -5.19
N LEU A 172 28.54 25.74 -6.50
CA LEU A 172 27.30 25.50 -7.24
C LEU A 172 26.90 24.01 -7.29
N GLU A 173 27.83 23.09 -7.03
CA GLU A 173 27.53 21.64 -7.00
C GLU A 173 26.65 21.22 -5.83
N GLY A 174 26.54 22.05 -4.78
CA GLY A 174 25.67 21.84 -3.63
C GLY A 174 24.20 22.19 -3.86
N PHE A 175 23.81 22.55 -5.09
CA PHE A 175 22.43 22.79 -5.50
C PHE A 175 22.00 21.69 -6.49
N SER A 176 20.73 21.31 -6.46
CA SER A 176 20.11 20.39 -7.43
C SER A 176 19.15 21.08 -8.40
N ASN A 177 18.49 22.12 -7.90
CA ASN A 177 17.48 22.92 -8.57
C ASN A 177 18.03 24.33 -8.80
N TYR A 178 17.85 24.86 -10.02
CA TYR A 178 18.33 26.19 -10.41
C TYR A 178 17.83 26.56 -11.81
N ILE A 179 17.84 27.86 -12.10
CA ILE A 179 17.77 28.39 -13.45
C ILE A 179 19.17 28.86 -13.84
N ILE A 180 19.65 28.45 -15.02
CA ILE A 180 20.89 28.92 -15.64
C ILE A 180 20.51 29.73 -16.87
N GLU A 181 21.02 30.95 -16.97
CA GLU A 181 20.90 31.80 -18.14
C GLU A 181 22.28 32.27 -18.62
N THR A 182 22.48 32.40 -19.93
CA THR A 182 23.69 33.01 -20.50
C THR A 182 23.48 33.48 -21.93
N ASP A 183 24.22 34.51 -22.32
CA ASP A 183 24.28 35.03 -23.68
C ASP A 183 25.36 34.27 -24.47
N MET A 184 24.95 33.47 -25.45
CA MET A 184 25.84 32.65 -26.27
C MET A 184 25.99 33.21 -27.68
N LYS A 185 27.23 33.21 -28.20
CA LYS A 185 27.54 33.61 -29.58
C LYS A 185 28.56 32.66 -30.23
N MET A 186 28.07 31.75 -31.06
CA MET A 186 28.91 30.81 -31.82
C MET A 186 29.55 31.52 -33.03
N ILE A 187 30.88 31.56 -33.07
CA ILE A 187 31.67 32.26 -34.11
C ILE A 187 31.95 31.36 -35.30
N SER A 188 32.32 30.10 -35.04
CA SER A 188 32.61 29.12 -36.08
C SER A 188 32.44 27.71 -35.56
N ALA A 189 32.14 26.78 -36.47
CA ALA A 189 32.03 25.35 -36.19
C ALA A 189 32.83 24.58 -37.24
N ALA A 190 33.45 23.46 -36.85
CA ALA A 190 34.20 22.62 -37.79
C ALA A 190 33.30 21.96 -38.85
N ASN A 191 32.01 21.79 -38.54
CA ASN A 191 30.92 21.47 -39.47
C ASN A 191 29.57 21.75 -38.79
N ALA A 192 28.48 21.72 -39.56
CA ALA A 192 27.12 22.02 -39.07
C ALA A 192 26.63 21.13 -37.91
N SER A 193 27.18 19.91 -37.77
CA SER A 193 26.86 18.98 -36.69
C SER A 193 27.67 19.23 -35.41
N ARG A 194 28.50 20.28 -35.34
CA ARG A 194 29.21 20.67 -34.12
C ARG A 194 28.41 21.68 -33.30
N TRP A 195 28.63 21.63 -31.99
CA TRP A 195 27.74 22.24 -31.01
C TRP A 195 28.50 22.92 -29.86
N THR A 196 27.78 23.81 -29.20
CA THR A 196 28.13 24.38 -27.90
C THR A 196 27.04 23.96 -26.89
N SER A 197 27.34 23.87 -25.60
CA SER A 197 26.33 23.51 -24.61
C SER A 197 26.46 24.25 -23.29
N VAL A 198 25.33 24.36 -22.57
CA VAL A 198 25.30 24.63 -21.14
C VAL A 198 25.34 23.27 -20.44
N LEU A 199 26.29 23.09 -19.52
CA LEU A 199 26.50 21.88 -18.73
C LEU A 199 25.92 22.05 -17.33
N PHE A 200 25.23 21.03 -16.83
CA PHE A 200 24.68 21.03 -15.48
C PHE A 200 24.70 19.62 -14.86
N ARG A 201 24.70 19.58 -13.53
CA ARG A 201 24.95 18.37 -12.72
C ARG A 201 26.21 17.61 -13.17
N TYR A 202 27.28 18.36 -13.46
CA TYR A 202 28.49 17.84 -14.08
C TYR A 202 29.45 17.14 -13.11
N THR A 203 29.89 15.97 -13.55
CA THR A 203 31.07 15.23 -13.10
C THR A 203 31.89 14.82 -14.33
N THR A 204 33.08 14.23 -14.14
CA THR A 204 33.97 13.82 -15.25
C THR A 204 33.33 12.82 -16.23
N GLU A 205 32.44 11.95 -15.75
CA GLU A 205 31.84 10.87 -16.55
C GLU A 205 30.31 10.99 -16.72
N ASN A 206 29.65 11.80 -15.90
CA ASN A 206 28.20 11.98 -15.88
C ASN A 206 27.85 13.48 -15.90
N TYR A 207 26.98 13.92 -16.81
CA TYR A 207 26.44 15.28 -16.84
C TYR A 207 25.23 15.40 -17.78
N PHE A 208 24.34 16.35 -17.49
CA PHE A 208 23.32 16.78 -18.44
C PHE A 208 23.78 18.01 -19.22
N GLN A 209 23.26 18.19 -20.43
CA GLN A 209 23.57 19.36 -21.25
C GLN A 209 22.41 19.78 -22.15
N MET A 210 22.25 21.10 -22.31
CA MET A 210 21.52 21.72 -23.41
C MET A 210 22.50 21.97 -24.55
N ALA A 211 22.53 21.10 -25.57
CA ALA A 211 23.42 21.25 -26.73
C ALA A 211 22.73 21.99 -27.88
N VAL A 212 23.42 22.98 -28.46
CA VAL A 212 22.94 23.78 -29.60
C VAL A 212 23.95 23.71 -30.74
N ARG A 213 23.50 23.24 -31.91
CA ARG A 213 24.30 23.08 -33.14
C ARG A 213 24.35 24.37 -33.95
N GLN A 214 25.35 24.50 -34.83
CA GLN A 214 25.42 25.65 -35.75
C GLN A 214 24.19 25.71 -36.67
N ASP A 215 23.81 24.58 -37.27
CA ASP A 215 22.53 24.44 -37.95
C ASP A 215 21.45 24.05 -36.94
N ALA A 216 20.99 25.03 -36.18
CA ALA A 216 19.91 24.84 -35.22
C ALA A 216 18.54 24.56 -35.88
N THR A 217 18.40 24.68 -37.22
CA THR A 217 17.15 24.34 -37.93
C THR A 217 16.96 22.85 -38.16
N ALA A 218 18.01 22.05 -38.01
CA ALA A 218 17.93 20.59 -38.04
C ALA A 218 16.99 20.08 -36.94
N SER A 219 16.37 18.91 -37.15
CA SER A 219 15.47 18.27 -36.16
C SER A 219 16.14 17.91 -34.82
N ASN A 220 17.47 18.02 -34.76
CA ASN A 220 18.29 17.88 -33.57
C ASN A 220 19.26 19.06 -33.39
N GLY A 221 18.82 20.24 -33.84
CA GLY A 221 19.54 21.50 -33.71
C GLY A 221 19.68 21.96 -32.26
N VAL A 222 18.71 21.59 -31.41
CA VAL A 222 18.75 21.68 -29.94
C VAL A 222 18.50 20.30 -29.35
N GLU A 223 19.26 19.92 -28.33
CA GLU A 223 19.21 18.60 -27.70
C GLU A 223 19.39 18.71 -26.19
N PHE A 224 18.45 18.16 -25.42
CA PHE A 224 18.73 17.76 -24.04
C PHE A 224 19.43 16.41 -24.12
N ALA A 225 20.71 16.38 -23.73
CA ALA A 225 21.55 15.19 -23.80
C ALA A 225 22.09 14.82 -22.41
N LYS A 226 22.01 13.53 -22.09
CA LYS A 226 22.59 12.93 -20.90
C LYS A 226 23.90 12.24 -21.25
N ARG A 227 24.91 12.45 -20.42
CA ARG A 227 26.09 11.60 -20.36
C ARG A 227 26.03 10.75 -19.09
N ILE A 228 26.16 9.44 -19.24
CA ILE A 228 26.01 8.47 -18.15
C ILE A 228 27.12 7.43 -18.29
N ASN A 229 27.95 7.28 -17.26
CA ASN A 229 29.12 6.39 -17.21
C ASN A 229 30.00 6.52 -18.47
N GLY A 230 30.21 7.77 -18.91
CA GLY A 230 30.98 8.12 -20.11
C GLY A 230 30.22 7.98 -21.45
N GLY A 231 29.12 7.21 -21.51
CA GLY A 231 28.27 7.02 -22.68
C GLY A 231 27.23 8.12 -22.90
N TRP A 232 26.67 8.21 -24.10
CA TRP A 232 25.71 9.24 -24.49
C TRP A 232 24.28 8.69 -24.64
N ASN A 233 23.30 9.43 -24.13
CA ASN A 233 21.87 9.23 -24.34
C ASN A 233 21.24 10.60 -24.67
N VAL A 234 20.42 10.69 -25.72
CA VAL A 234 19.80 11.96 -26.16
C VAL A 234 18.28 11.74 -26.25
N PRO A 235 17.55 11.84 -25.13
CA PRO A 235 16.14 11.46 -25.09
C PRO A 235 15.19 12.53 -25.64
N ALA A 236 15.62 13.79 -25.79
CA ALA A 236 14.82 14.85 -26.38
C ALA A 236 15.64 15.73 -27.33
N THR A 237 15.08 15.99 -28.52
CA THR A 237 15.68 16.80 -29.58
C THR A 237 14.61 17.64 -30.27
N THR A 238 14.99 18.80 -30.80
CA THR A 238 14.10 19.67 -31.58
C THR A 238 14.88 20.61 -32.49
N SER A 239 14.17 21.41 -33.29
CA SER A 239 14.73 22.49 -34.09
C SER A 239 14.43 23.88 -33.49
N TYR A 240 15.30 24.83 -33.79
CA TYR A 240 15.09 26.26 -33.57
C TYR A 240 14.62 26.95 -34.86
N ALA A 241 14.06 28.15 -34.73
CA ALA A 241 13.45 28.89 -35.83
C ALA A 241 14.44 29.34 -36.92
N GLU A 242 15.73 29.46 -36.60
CA GLU A 242 16.80 29.85 -37.52
C GLU A 242 18.13 29.13 -37.20
N ALA A 243 19.06 29.12 -38.16
CA ALA A 243 20.42 28.65 -37.94
C ALA A 243 21.25 29.74 -37.25
N LEU A 244 22.22 29.36 -36.42
CA LEU A 244 22.98 30.31 -35.61
C LEU A 244 23.85 31.23 -36.48
N ASN A 245 23.51 32.52 -36.48
CA ASN A 245 24.24 33.56 -37.19
C ASN A 245 25.48 34.00 -36.36
N PRO A 246 26.72 33.90 -36.89
CA PRO A 246 27.93 34.32 -36.18
C PRO A 246 28.03 35.81 -35.84
N ALA A 247 27.14 36.65 -36.36
CA ALA A 247 27.00 38.05 -35.95
C ALA A 247 26.09 38.25 -34.71
N SER A 248 25.15 37.34 -34.48
CA SER A 248 24.10 37.44 -33.46
C SER A 248 24.53 36.84 -32.11
N THR A 249 23.78 37.18 -31.06
CA THR A 249 23.86 36.59 -29.72
C THR A 249 22.50 35.97 -29.39
N TYR A 250 22.49 34.85 -28.69
CA TYR A 250 21.32 34.06 -28.34
C TYR A 250 21.27 33.86 -26.82
N ARG A 251 20.18 34.26 -26.16
CA ARG A 251 19.96 33.99 -24.74
C ARG A 251 19.59 32.52 -24.59
N LEU A 252 20.44 31.74 -23.94
CA LEU A 252 20.14 30.36 -23.55
C LEU A 252 19.58 30.36 -22.12
N LYS A 253 18.52 29.59 -21.88
CA LYS A 253 18.00 29.33 -20.53
C LYS A 253 17.77 27.82 -20.33
N VAL A 254 18.32 27.31 -19.23
CA VAL A 254 18.08 25.94 -18.72
C VAL A 254 17.46 26.08 -17.34
N ASP A 255 16.24 25.59 -17.19
CA ASP A 255 15.41 25.70 -15.99
C ASP A 255 15.21 24.29 -15.40
N VAL A 256 15.74 24.05 -14.20
CA VAL A 256 15.89 22.73 -13.58
C VAL A 256 15.17 22.68 -12.23
N LYS A 257 14.11 21.86 -12.15
CA LYS A 257 13.37 21.55 -10.92
C LYS A 257 13.20 20.04 -10.77
N ASP A 258 13.87 19.47 -9.79
CA ASP A 258 13.92 18.05 -9.45
C ASP A 258 14.36 17.17 -10.64
N ALA A 259 13.41 16.50 -11.32
CA ALA A 259 13.67 15.72 -12.53
C ALA A 259 13.23 16.44 -13.82
N VAL A 260 12.56 17.59 -13.69
CA VAL A 260 12.07 18.39 -14.80
C VAL A 260 13.12 19.40 -15.25
N VAL A 261 13.43 19.35 -16.54
CA VAL A 261 14.35 20.26 -17.23
C VAL A 261 13.59 20.94 -18.38
N LYS A 262 13.71 22.26 -18.47
CA LYS A 262 13.17 23.08 -19.56
C LYS A 262 14.29 23.85 -20.23
N GLU A 263 14.35 23.78 -21.56
CA GLU A 263 15.40 24.44 -22.36
C GLU A 263 14.80 25.45 -23.32
N SER A 264 15.35 26.67 -23.35
CA SER A 264 14.82 27.79 -24.13
C SER A 264 15.91 28.60 -24.83
N ILE A 265 15.59 29.15 -26.01
CA ILE A 265 16.46 30.09 -26.74
C ILE A 265 15.66 31.38 -27.02
N ASN A 266 16.17 32.53 -26.58
CA ASN A 266 15.51 33.84 -26.69
C ASN A 266 14.06 33.78 -26.18
N ASP A 267 13.89 33.27 -24.96
CA ASP A 267 12.60 33.06 -24.24
C ASP A 267 11.59 32.11 -24.92
N GLN A 268 11.92 31.55 -26.09
CA GLN A 268 11.14 30.47 -26.70
C GLN A 268 11.50 29.14 -26.03
N LEU A 269 10.55 28.53 -25.31
CA LEU A 269 10.65 27.15 -24.81
C LEU A 269 10.72 26.16 -25.97
N LEU A 270 11.71 25.25 -25.93
CA LEU A 270 11.99 24.29 -26.99
C LEU A 270 11.86 22.84 -26.52
N ILE A 271 12.39 22.52 -25.34
CA ILE A 271 12.33 21.18 -24.75
C ILE A 271 11.76 21.29 -23.34
N THR A 272 10.91 20.32 -22.97
CA THR A 272 10.59 19.98 -21.58
C THR A 272 10.83 18.48 -21.44
N TYR A 273 11.58 18.08 -20.42
CA TYR A 273 11.91 16.69 -20.14
C TYR A 273 11.79 16.45 -18.64
N ASP A 274 10.91 15.54 -18.24
CA ASP A 274 10.47 15.31 -16.86
C ASP A 274 11.24 14.20 -16.12
N SER A 275 12.13 13.51 -16.82
CA SER A 275 12.70 12.23 -16.39
C SER A 275 14.21 12.28 -16.14
N ALA A 276 14.74 13.39 -15.60
CA ALA A 276 16.17 13.61 -15.32
C ALA A 276 16.61 13.12 -13.93
N PHE A 277 16.25 11.88 -13.58
CA PHE A 277 16.44 11.31 -12.24
C PHE A 277 17.85 10.77 -11.93
N GLU A 278 18.71 10.54 -12.93
CA GLU A 278 19.95 9.75 -12.75
C GLU A 278 20.95 10.36 -11.76
N TYR A 279 20.93 11.68 -11.59
CA TYR A 279 21.70 12.41 -10.60
C TYR A 279 21.07 13.77 -10.33
N LYS A 280 21.12 14.20 -9.07
CA LYS A 280 20.57 15.50 -8.60
C LYS A 280 21.61 16.61 -8.49
N HIS A 281 22.88 16.30 -8.20
CA HIS A 281 23.93 17.30 -7.91
C HIS A 281 25.09 17.22 -8.90
N GLY A 282 25.89 18.29 -8.96
CA GLY A 282 27.14 18.36 -9.73
C GLY A 282 27.42 19.76 -10.28
N ARG A 283 28.60 19.96 -10.86
CA ARG A 283 29.09 21.27 -11.32
C ARG A 283 28.21 21.85 -12.45
N ILE A 284 28.28 23.16 -12.62
CA ILE A 284 27.64 23.88 -13.74
C ILE A 284 28.76 24.48 -14.61
N GLY A 285 28.56 24.59 -15.92
CA GLY A 285 29.54 25.14 -16.84
C GLY A 285 29.05 25.33 -18.27
N VAL A 286 29.99 25.56 -19.18
CA VAL A 286 29.75 25.68 -20.63
C VAL A 286 30.81 24.91 -21.42
N GLN A 287 30.44 24.42 -22.60
CA GLN A 287 31.28 23.54 -23.42
C GLN A 287 31.24 23.90 -24.90
N ALA A 288 32.38 23.74 -25.58
CA ALA A 288 32.55 23.92 -27.02
C ALA A 288 33.06 22.63 -27.68
N ASP A 289 32.19 21.83 -28.30
CA ASP A 289 32.63 20.66 -29.09
C ASP A 289 32.95 21.05 -30.53
N ASN A 290 34.24 21.23 -30.81
CA ASN A 290 34.75 21.58 -32.15
C ASN A 290 34.10 22.85 -32.75
N VAL A 291 33.76 23.80 -31.88
CA VAL A 291 33.30 25.16 -32.21
C VAL A 291 34.18 26.20 -31.50
N SER A 292 34.13 27.45 -31.98
CA SER A 292 34.62 28.63 -31.28
C SER A 292 33.42 29.49 -30.88
N VAL A 293 33.34 29.90 -29.62
CA VAL A 293 32.11 30.48 -29.04
C VAL A 293 32.46 31.50 -27.96
N TYR A 294 31.64 32.54 -27.83
CA TYR A 294 31.63 33.43 -26.67
C TYR A 294 30.43 33.14 -25.77
N TYR A 295 30.66 33.28 -24.48
CA TYR A 295 29.65 33.33 -23.43
C TYR A 295 29.76 34.66 -22.66
N ASP A 296 28.61 35.20 -22.28
CA ASP A 296 28.43 36.52 -21.65
C ASP A 296 27.20 36.46 -20.73
N ASN A 297 27.03 37.45 -19.85
CA ASN A 297 25.88 37.64 -18.95
C ASN A 297 25.36 36.33 -18.30
N VAL A 298 26.27 35.55 -17.69
CA VAL A 298 25.93 34.31 -16.99
C VAL A 298 25.21 34.67 -15.69
N ARG A 299 24.00 34.16 -15.51
CA ARG A 299 23.19 34.33 -14.30
C ARG A 299 22.65 32.95 -13.89
N ILE A 300 22.88 32.56 -12.65
CA ILE A 300 22.37 31.31 -12.07
C ILE A 300 21.57 31.66 -10.82
N THR A 301 20.30 31.29 -10.80
CA THR A 301 19.39 31.60 -9.69
C THR A 301 18.67 30.38 -9.13
N LEU A 302 18.19 30.53 -7.90
CA LEU A 302 17.31 29.60 -7.21
C LEU A 302 16.00 30.33 -6.86
N PRO A 303 14.90 30.07 -7.58
CA PRO A 303 13.58 30.53 -7.18
C PRO A 303 13.19 30.02 -5.78
N GLU A 304 12.37 30.77 -5.05
CA GLU A 304 11.92 30.35 -3.71
C GLU A 304 11.19 29.00 -3.71
N ASP A 305 10.39 28.71 -4.74
CA ASP A 305 9.67 27.43 -4.87
C ASP A 305 10.56 26.27 -5.36
N TYR A 306 11.86 26.50 -5.58
CA TYR A 306 12.86 25.51 -6.01
C TYR A 306 13.77 25.07 -4.85
N ILE A 307 13.69 25.76 -3.70
CA ILE A 307 14.50 25.46 -2.51
C ILE A 307 14.19 24.03 -2.05
N GLU A 308 15.20 23.17 -2.04
CA GLU A 308 15.06 21.83 -1.47
C GLU A 308 14.77 21.92 0.03
N ILE A 309 13.64 21.34 0.42
CA ILE A 309 13.35 21.01 1.80
C ILE A 309 13.94 19.61 2.03
N GLU A 310 15.00 19.49 2.84
CA GLU A 310 15.51 18.19 3.26
C GLU A 310 14.45 17.48 4.13
N ARG A 311 13.60 16.67 3.48
CA ARG A 311 12.59 15.85 4.15
C ARG A 311 13.19 14.53 4.64
N HIS A 312 12.66 14.03 5.75
CA HIS A 312 12.97 12.71 6.30
C HIS A 312 12.80 11.62 5.23
N GLN A 313 13.75 10.69 5.16
CA GLN A 313 13.72 9.60 4.19
C GLN A 313 12.96 8.41 4.79
N PHE A 314 11.65 8.40 4.58
CA PHE A 314 10.75 7.35 5.09
C PHE A 314 11.10 5.97 4.53
N ARG A 315 10.87 4.93 5.33
CA ARG A 315 10.99 3.55 4.86
C ARG A 315 9.95 3.26 3.78
N GLN A 316 10.42 2.65 2.70
CA GLN A 316 9.57 2.21 1.59
C GLN A 316 8.72 0.97 1.94
N VAL A 317 9.15 0.20 2.94
CA VAL A 317 8.48 -1.01 3.44
C VAL A 317 8.49 -0.98 4.97
N VAL A 318 7.33 -1.24 5.58
CA VAL A 318 7.15 -1.31 7.05
C VAL A 318 7.53 -2.69 7.59
N ASP A 319 8.32 -2.70 8.67
CA ASP A 319 8.66 -3.88 9.47
C ASP A 319 7.49 -4.18 10.45
N VAL A 320 6.55 -5.00 9.98
CA VAL A 320 5.34 -5.39 10.73
C VAL A 320 5.70 -6.34 11.87
N TYR A 321 5.17 -6.06 13.06
CA TYR A 321 5.34 -6.95 14.21
C TYR A 321 4.56 -8.26 14.03
N GLN A 322 5.28 -9.38 14.03
CA GLN A 322 4.69 -10.72 14.06
C GLN A 322 4.46 -11.17 15.51
N PRO A 323 3.20 -11.39 15.94
CA PRO A 323 2.89 -11.95 17.26
C PRO A 323 3.19 -13.45 17.31
N ASN A 324 3.45 -13.96 18.52
CA ASN A 324 3.50 -15.42 18.72
C ASN A 324 2.10 -16.02 18.49
N THR A 325 2.01 -17.06 17.67
CA THR A 325 0.74 -17.64 17.21
C THR A 325 0.91 -19.14 16.94
N GLY A 326 -0.13 -19.93 17.20
CA GLY A 326 -0.25 -21.29 16.63
C GLY A 326 -1.07 -21.33 15.33
N ILE A 327 -1.80 -20.25 15.04
CA ILE A 327 -2.63 -20.10 13.83
C ILE A 327 -1.72 -19.89 12.61
N VAL A 328 -1.96 -20.66 11.54
CA VAL A 328 -1.35 -20.47 10.22
C VAL A 328 -1.85 -19.16 9.60
N ALA A 329 -0.92 -18.27 9.24
CA ALA A 329 -1.18 -16.91 8.74
C ALA A 329 -2.29 -16.19 9.53
N PRO A 330 -2.05 -15.77 10.79
CA PRO A 330 -3.05 -15.14 11.64
C PRO A 330 -3.62 -13.86 11.02
N ALA A 331 -4.81 -13.45 11.46
CA ALA A 331 -5.42 -12.22 10.94
C ALA A 331 -4.55 -10.98 11.25
N THR A 332 -4.43 -10.05 10.30
CA THR A 332 -3.69 -8.81 10.52
C THR A 332 -4.33 -7.97 11.63
N SER A 333 -3.52 -7.38 12.51
CA SER A 333 -4.02 -6.58 13.63
C SER A 333 -4.09 -5.10 13.27
N ILE A 334 -5.27 -4.52 13.43
CA ILE A 334 -5.57 -3.14 13.02
C ILE A 334 -6.15 -2.40 14.25
N VAL A 335 -5.76 -1.16 14.45
CA VAL A 335 -6.29 -0.31 15.54
C VAL A 335 -6.71 1.05 15.01
N TRP A 336 -7.76 1.66 15.58
CA TRP A 336 -7.98 3.10 15.38
C TRP A 336 -7.09 3.88 16.34
N PHE A 337 -6.34 4.85 15.82
CA PHE A 337 -5.68 5.87 16.62
C PHE A 337 -6.73 6.85 17.14
N ASN A 338 -6.93 6.86 18.46
CA ASN A 338 -7.96 7.62 19.14
C ASN A 338 -7.40 8.72 20.04
N GLN A 339 -6.13 8.66 20.47
CA GLN A 339 -5.51 9.64 21.35
C GLN A 339 -3.97 9.64 21.31
N ALA A 340 -3.37 10.82 21.56
CA ALA A 340 -1.91 11.05 21.53
C ALA A 340 -1.08 10.03 22.34
N SER A 341 -1.61 9.55 23.47
CA SER A 341 -0.93 8.59 24.34
C SER A 341 -0.64 7.23 23.67
N GLN A 342 -1.41 6.86 22.65
CA GLN A 342 -1.21 5.63 21.87
C GLN A 342 0.03 5.70 20.97
N LEU A 343 0.57 6.88 20.66
CA LEU A 343 1.73 7.01 19.75
C LEU A 343 2.95 6.25 20.29
N THR A 344 3.16 6.30 21.61
CA THR A 344 4.21 5.54 22.31
C THR A 344 4.01 4.01 22.25
N GLN A 345 2.77 3.55 22.03
CA GLN A 345 2.43 2.13 21.90
C GLN A 345 2.70 1.64 20.48
N LEU A 346 2.43 2.47 19.46
CA LEU A 346 2.78 2.18 18.05
C LEU A 346 4.31 2.09 17.84
N GLN A 347 5.07 2.87 18.61
CA GLN A 347 6.53 2.81 18.70
C GLN A 347 7.06 1.59 19.49
N GLY A 348 6.18 0.84 20.15
CA GLY A 348 6.53 -0.22 21.08
C GLY A 348 7.12 -1.48 20.42
N ALA A 349 7.71 -2.33 21.27
CA ALA A 349 8.16 -3.65 20.84
C ALA A 349 6.99 -4.56 20.43
N ILE A 350 5.86 -4.47 21.13
CA ILE A 350 4.57 -5.07 20.78
C ILE A 350 3.67 -3.96 20.25
N ARG A 351 3.24 -4.06 19.00
CA ARG A 351 2.50 -3.04 18.26
C ARG A 351 1.54 -3.72 17.26
N PRO A 352 0.45 -3.07 16.83
CA PRO A 352 -0.41 -3.61 15.77
C PRO A 352 0.31 -3.57 14.42
N ALA A 353 -0.22 -4.28 13.42
CA ALA A 353 0.30 -4.23 12.07
C ALA A 353 -0.09 -2.92 11.34
N THR A 354 -1.29 -2.42 11.58
CA THR A 354 -1.83 -1.18 10.96
C THR A 354 -2.47 -0.28 12.02
N ALA A 355 -2.33 1.03 11.86
CA ALA A 355 -3.03 2.04 12.67
C ALA A 355 -3.81 2.99 11.75
N ILE A 356 -5.11 3.15 12.00
CA ILE A 356 -6.02 4.01 11.24
C ILE A 356 -6.08 5.39 11.92
N PHE A 357 -5.65 6.42 11.21
CA PHE A 357 -5.63 7.82 11.64
C PHE A 357 -6.81 8.59 11.06
N ARG A 358 -7.35 9.52 11.85
CA ARG A 358 -8.33 10.53 11.40
C ARG A 358 -7.59 11.83 11.11
N MET A 359 -8.11 12.62 10.19
CA MET A 359 -7.47 13.86 9.75
C MET A 359 -8.46 15.01 9.69
N ASN A 360 -7.96 16.24 9.82
CA ASN A 360 -8.70 17.44 9.46
C ASN A 360 -8.44 17.82 7.97
N GLN A 361 -9.04 18.93 7.54
CA GLN A 361 -8.89 19.48 6.18
C GLN A 361 -7.51 20.11 5.90
N ASP A 362 -6.67 20.31 6.91
CA ASP A 362 -5.28 20.74 6.82
C ASP A 362 -4.29 19.54 6.86
N LEU A 363 -4.81 18.31 6.83
CA LEU A 363 -4.09 17.03 7.02
C LEU A 363 -3.43 16.85 8.40
N ASP A 364 -3.76 17.64 9.42
CA ASP A 364 -3.34 17.32 10.79
C ASP A 364 -4.06 16.05 11.27
N ILE A 365 -3.32 15.20 11.99
CA ILE A 365 -3.88 14.01 12.61
C ILE A 365 -4.67 14.42 13.86
N VAL A 366 -5.91 13.97 13.95
CA VAL A 366 -6.82 14.28 15.06
C VAL A 366 -7.15 13.05 15.91
N ASP A 367 -7.46 13.30 17.18
CA ASP A 367 -7.97 12.32 18.14
C ASP A 367 -9.43 11.92 17.82
N GLU A 368 -10.01 11.00 18.59
CA GLU A 368 -11.40 10.55 18.40
C GLU A 368 -12.46 11.67 18.60
N ASN A 369 -12.08 12.80 19.20
CA ASN A 369 -12.92 13.98 19.44
C ASN A 369 -12.67 15.10 18.41
N GLY A 370 -11.78 14.90 17.44
CA GLY A 370 -11.40 15.92 16.45
C GLY A 370 -10.37 16.94 16.94
N ILE A 371 -9.68 16.68 18.05
CA ILE A 371 -8.61 17.53 18.58
C ILE A 371 -7.30 17.18 17.86
N VAL A 372 -6.62 18.19 17.28
CA VAL A 372 -5.30 18.02 16.65
C VAL A 372 -4.30 17.44 17.65
N VAL A 373 -3.67 16.33 17.25
CA VAL A 373 -2.58 15.67 17.97
C VAL A 373 -1.23 16.18 17.47
N ASP A 374 -0.99 16.09 16.16
CA ASP A 374 0.21 16.58 15.47
C ASP A 374 -0.04 16.59 13.94
N SER A 375 0.88 17.15 13.17
CA SER A 375 0.84 17.12 11.70
C SER A 375 1.01 15.71 11.12
N LEU A 376 0.49 15.47 9.90
CA LEU A 376 0.73 14.24 9.14
C LEU A 376 2.21 13.84 9.10
N TYR A 377 3.09 14.80 8.81
CA TYR A 377 4.53 14.58 8.69
C TYR A 377 5.17 14.09 9.99
N ASN A 378 4.84 14.71 11.12
CA ASN A 378 5.37 14.33 12.42
C ASN A 378 4.85 12.97 12.88
N ILE A 379 3.57 12.64 12.62
CA ILE A 379 3.03 11.31 12.91
C ILE A 379 3.70 10.24 12.05
N LEU A 380 3.90 10.49 10.74
CA LEU A 380 4.64 9.58 9.86
C LEU A 380 6.06 9.33 10.36
N ILE A 381 6.80 10.36 10.79
CA ILE A 381 8.15 10.20 11.37
C ILE A 381 8.09 9.37 12.66
N ALA A 382 7.10 9.65 13.51
CA ALA A 382 6.95 8.97 14.80
C ALA A 382 6.65 7.47 14.67
N ILE A 383 6.10 6.99 13.54
CA ILE A 383 5.78 5.58 13.29
C ILE A 383 6.63 4.94 12.18
N ASP A 384 7.62 5.65 11.62
CA ASP A 384 8.34 5.25 10.41
C ASP A 384 8.92 3.84 10.52
N GLY A 385 8.53 2.98 9.57
CA GLY A 385 8.94 1.58 9.52
C GLY A 385 8.41 0.68 10.65
N LYS A 386 7.46 1.13 11.50
CA LYS A 386 6.94 0.35 12.64
C LYS A 386 5.53 -0.20 12.44
N VAL A 387 4.62 0.62 11.95
CA VAL A 387 3.21 0.29 11.78
C VAL A 387 2.77 0.83 10.42
N ILE A 388 1.97 0.08 9.67
CA ILE A 388 1.46 0.54 8.39
C ILE A 388 0.46 1.68 8.66
N PRO A 389 0.67 2.90 8.16
CA PRO A 389 -0.30 3.97 8.29
C PRO A 389 -1.53 3.69 7.43
N GLY A 390 -2.69 3.73 8.05
CA GLY A 390 -3.99 3.85 7.38
C GLY A 390 -4.57 5.22 7.66
N PHE A 391 -5.19 5.85 6.68
CA PHE A 391 -5.86 7.13 6.83
C PHE A 391 -7.34 6.98 6.50
N TYR A 392 -8.24 7.53 7.32
CA TYR A 392 -9.67 7.50 7.06
C TYR A 392 -10.21 8.87 6.64
N THR A 393 -10.93 8.90 5.52
CA THR A 393 -11.75 10.04 5.09
C THR A 393 -12.85 9.56 4.14
N ASP A 394 -14.05 10.15 4.25
CA ASP A 394 -15.12 10.01 3.26
C ASP A 394 -15.20 11.25 2.32
N ASP A 395 -14.38 12.26 2.59
CA ASP A 395 -14.25 13.49 1.79
C ASP A 395 -13.18 13.33 0.70
N GLU A 396 -13.60 13.52 -0.56
CA GLU A 396 -12.78 13.39 -1.77
C GLU A 396 -11.62 14.41 -1.80
N ALA A 397 -11.85 15.66 -1.38
CA ALA A 397 -10.82 16.70 -1.44
C ALA A 397 -9.70 16.47 -0.41
N ILE A 398 -10.06 16.00 0.79
CA ILE A 398 -9.08 15.54 1.79
C ILE A 398 -8.31 14.32 1.25
N ALA A 399 -8.98 13.41 0.55
CA ALA A 399 -8.34 12.22 -0.01
C ALA A 399 -7.34 12.55 -1.13
N THR A 400 -7.69 13.46 -2.05
CA THR A 400 -6.77 14.01 -3.06
C THR A 400 -5.56 14.67 -2.42
N ALA A 401 -5.79 15.56 -1.43
CA ALA A 401 -4.70 16.26 -0.74
C ALA A 401 -3.75 15.29 -0.03
N LEU A 402 -4.29 14.27 0.64
CA LEU A 402 -3.50 13.19 1.25
C LEU A 402 -2.66 12.46 0.20
N GLY A 403 -3.27 12.04 -0.92
CA GLY A 403 -2.59 11.30 -1.98
C GLY A 403 -1.37 12.06 -2.51
N ALA A 404 -1.57 13.35 -2.83
CA ALA A 404 -0.50 14.23 -3.31
C ALA A 404 0.63 14.41 -2.27
N GLU A 405 0.31 14.60 -0.98
CA GLU A 405 1.34 14.80 0.05
C GLU A 405 2.09 13.49 0.37
N LEU A 406 1.41 12.34 0.44
CA LEU A 406 2.05 11.01 0.60
C LEU A 406 2.94 10.64 -0.59
N SER A 407 2.53 11.01 -1.80
CA SER A 407 3.35 10.89 -3.02
C SER A 407 4.61 11.76 -2.92
N THR A 408 4.47 13.00 -2.45
CA THR A 408 5.60 13.92 -2.21
C THR A 408 6.55 13.43 -1.11
N TYR A 409 6.06 12.71 -0.10
CA TYR A 409 6.88 12.02 0.90
C TYR A 409 7.48 10.68 0.42
N GLY A 410 7.06 10.14 -0.73
CA GLY A 410 7.52 8.85 -1.23
C GLY A 410 7.03 7.65 -0.41
N ILE A 411 5.85 7.75 0.21
CA ILE A 411 5.27 6.67 1.04
C ILE A 411 4.61 5.61 0.14
N LEU A 412 5.19 4.42 0.03
CA LEU A 412 4.60 3.32 -0.75
C LEU A 412 3.66 2.42 0.07
N ASP A 413 3.89 2.35 1.37
CA ASP A 413 3.30 1.32 2.24
C ASP A 413 2.23 1.92 3.15
N ALA A 414 1.12 2.39 2.56
CA ALA A 414 0.00 2.99 3.27
C ALA A 414 -1.37 2.53 2.74
N PHE A 415 -2.40 2.70 3.58
CA PHE A 415 -3.81 2.44 3.24
C PHE A 415 -4.65 3.74 3.27
N ILE A 416 -5.68 3.77 2.43
CA ILE A 416 -6.79 4.74 2.48
C ILE A 416 -8.09 3.98 2.80
N PHE A 417 -8.71 4.31 3.93
CA PHE A 417 -9.96 3.74 4.41
C PHE A 417 -11.10 4.70 4.12
N SER A 418 -12.23 4.21 3.61
CA SER A 418 -13.40 5.03 3.34
C SER A 418 -14.69 4.20 3.31
N ASN A 419 -15.82 4.83 3.62
CA ASN A 419 -17.15 4.33 3.22
C ASN A 419 -17.55 4.82 1.81
N ASN A 420 -16.73 5.67 1.17
CA ASN A 420 -17.00 6.33 -0.10
C ASN A 420 -16.03 5.83 -1.21
N GLU A 421 -16.58 5.24 -2.28
CA GLU A 421 -15.81 4.75 -3.43
C GLU A 421 -14.94 5.88 -4.04
N ASP A 422 -15.51 7.07 -4.20
CA ASP A 422 -14.88 8.22 -4.87
C ASP A 422 -13.67 8.76 -4.09
N ALA A 423 -13.73 8.75 -2.75
CA ALA A 423 -12.62 9.20 -1.91
C ALA A 423 -11.40 8.29 -2.03
N ILE A 424 -11.60 6.96 -2.10
CA ILE A 424 -10.51 6.02 -2.36
C ILE A 424 -9.94 6.26 -3.76
N ILE A 425 -10.79 6.38 -4.77
CA ILE A 425 -10.37 6.64 -6.16
C ILE A 425 -9.53 7.93 -6.24
N ALA A 426 -9.99 9.02 -5.63
CA ALA A 426 -9.31 10.31 -5.65
C ALA A 426 -7.91 10.30 -5.03
N ALA A 427 -7.74 9.66 -3.86
CA ALA A 427 -6.41 9.46 -3.27
C ALA A 427 -5.48 8.63 -4.18
N ARG A 428 -6.02 7.61 -4.86
CA ARG A 428 -5.26 6.72 -5.75
C ARG A 428 -4.94 7.33 -7.12
N VAL A 429 -5.70 8.33 -7.57
CA VAL A 429 -5.36 9.11 -8.78
C VAL A 429 -4.07 9.91 -8.56
N GLU A 430 -3.92 10.54 -7.39
CA GLU A 430 -2.69 11.24 -7.01
C GLU A 430 -1.55 10.28 -6.63
N HIS A 431 -1.88 9.12 -6.07
CA HIS A 431 -0.87 8.13 -5.62
C HIS A 431 -1.34 6.67 -5.74
N SER A 432 -1.10 6.06 -6.91
CA SER A 432 -1.68 4.76 -7.30
C SER A 432 -1.22 3.55 -6.47
N VAL A 433 -0.15 3.68 -5.68
CA VAL A 433 0.36 2.62 -4.79
C VAL A 433 -0.38 2.56 -3.45
N LEU A 434 -1.21 3.56 -3.13
CA LEU A 434 -2.09 3.53 -1.97
C LEU A 434 -3.10 2.39 -2.12
N ARG A 435 -3.32 1.66 -1.04
CA ARG A 435 -4.26 0.53 -1.00
C ARG A 435 -5.58 0.98 -0.42
N GLY A 436 -6.65 0.90 -1.21
CA GLY A 436 -7.99 1.19 -0.73
C GLY A 436 -8.50 0.11 0.23
N VAL A 437 -9.31 0.52 1.20
CA VAL A 437 -10.08 -0.37 2.10
C VAL A 437 -11.49 0.19 2.20
N MET A 438 -12.46 -0.54 1.64
CA MET A 438 -13.87 -0.15 1.74
C MET A 438 -14.43 -0.56 3.10
N MET A 439 -15.08 0.38 3.78
CA MET A 439 -15.75 0.17 5.05
C MET A 439 -17.26 0.11 4.83
N TYR A 440 -17.90 -0.91 5.40
CA TYR A 440 -19.34 -1.13 5.25
C TYR A 440 -20.04 -1.05 6.61
N SER A 441 -21.26 -0.50 6.59
CA SER A 441 -22.17 -0.48 7.73
C SER A 441 -23.50 -1.10 7.34
N PHE A 442 -24.15 -1.75 8.30
CA PHE A 442 -25.41 -2.47 8.13
C PHE A 442 -26.35 -2.11 9.29
N ASP A 443 -27.66 -2.17 9.06
CA ASP A 443 -28.65 -2.06 10.12
C ASP A 443 -28.64 -3.33 10.99
N GLU A 444 -28.84 -3.21 12.32
CA GLU A 444 -28.73 -4.33 13.28
C GLU A 444 -29.64 -5.54 12.98
N ASP A 445 -30.76 -5.31 12.29
CA ASP A 445 -31.74 -6.34 11.92
C ASP A 445 -31.51 -6.96 10.51
N GLN A 446 -30.45 -6.56 9.78
CA GLN A 446 -30.20 -7.02 8.41
C GLN A 446 -29.45 -8.37 8.38
N GLU A 447 -29.87 -9.27 7.49
CA GLU A 447 -29.12 -10.50 7.16
C GLU A 447 -28.16 -10.25 5.99
N LEU A 448 -26.92 -10.74 6.10
CA LEU A 448 -25.94 -10.68 5.00
C LEU A 448 -26.18 -11.82 4.00
N THR A 449 -26.94 -11.53 2.94
CA THR A 449 -27.25 -12.49 1.87
C THR A 449 -26.12 -12.61 0.84
N GLU A 450 -26.18 -13.63 -0.03
CA GLU A 450 -25.25 -13.77 -1.17
C GLU A 450 -25.26 -12.56 -2.10
N GLU A 451 -26.45 -12.03 -2.43
CA GLU A 451 -26.62 -10.79 -3.23
C GLU A 451 -25.87 -9.62 -2.57
N ASN A 452 -25.98 -9.46 -1.24
CA ASN A 452 -25.27 -8.40 -0.52
C ASN A 452 -23.74 -8.63 -0.49
N MET A 453 -23.27 -9.87 -0.37
CA MET A 453 -21.83 -10.19 -0.50
C MET A 453 -21.30 -9.85 -1.90
N MET A 454 -22.11 -10.03 -2.93
CA MET A 454 -21.75 -9.70 -4.30
C MET A 454 -21.84 -8.19 -4.58
N ASP A 455 -22.76 -7.45 -3.97
CA ASP A 455 -22.72 -5.98 -3.94
C ASP A 455 -21.45 -5.44 -3.25
N ILE A 456 -21.05 -6.03 -2.12
CA ILE A 456 -19.75 -5.71 -1.47
C ILE A 456 -18.59 -5.97 -2.44
N ARG A 457 -18.63 -7.07 -3.21
CA ARG A 457 -17.61 -7.37 -4.23
C ARG A 457 -17.55 -6.32 -5.32
N ARG A 458 -18.69 -6.01 -5.95
CA ARG A 458 -18.81 -4.99 -7.02
C ARG A 458 -18.25 -3.64 -6.54
N THR A 459 -18.70 -3.20 -5.36
CA THR A 459 -18.33 -1.93 -4.73
C THR A 459 -16.83 -1.88 -4.35
N THR A 460 -16.30 -2.95 -3.74
CA THR A 460 -14.87 -3.01 -3.36
C THR A 460 -13.95 -2.96 -4.57
N ASN A 461 -14.30 -3.66 -5.65
CA ASN A 461 -13.51 -3.68 -6.89
C ASN A 461 -13.59 -2.34 -7.65
N ARG A 462 -14.78 -1.73 -7.74
CA ARG A 462 -14.96 -0.36 -8.29
C ARG A 462 -14.17 0.70 -7.53
N ALA A 463 -14.28 0.70 -6.20
CA ALA A 463 -13.49 1.53 -5.29
C ALA A 463 -11.98 1.25 -5.35
N GLN A 464 -11.55 0.21 -6.07
CA GLN A 464 -10.14 -0.14 -6.25
C GLN A 464 -9.46 -0.54 -4.93
N ALA A 465 -10.24 -1.09 -4.01
CA ALA A 465 -9.82 -1.47 -2.67
C ALA A 465 -9.30 -2.92 -2.64
N VAL A 466 -8.30 -3.18 -1.79
CA VAL A 466 -7.73 -4.51 -1.60
C VAL A 466 -8.48 -5.33 -0.54
N ALA A 467 -9.29 -4.67 0.30
CA ALA A 467 -10.04 -5.30 1.38
C ALA A 467 -11.38 -4.61 1.64
N SER A 468 -12.32 -5.37 2.20
CA SER A 468 -13.61 -4.90 2.74
C SER A 468 -13.64 -5.09 4.26
N VAL A 469 -14.14 -4.09 5.00
CA VAL A 469 -14.37 -4.17 6.45
C VAL A 469 -15.85 -4.36 6.72
N LEU A 470 -16.21 -5.44 7.40
CA LEU A 470 -17.58 -5.81 7.76
C LEU A 470 -17.78 -5.81 9.30
N PRO A 471 -18.99 -5.55 9.81
CA PRO A 471 -19.30 -5.76 11.22
C PRO A 471 -19.24 -7.24 11.59
N LEU A 472 -18.62 -7.57 12.73
CA LEU A 472 -18.39 -8.97 13.13
C LEU A 472 -19.68 -9.80 13.25
N HIS A 473 -20.80 -9.20 13.68
CA HIS A 473 -22.07 -9.90 13.83
C HIS A 473 -22.73 -10.30 12.49
N MET A 474 -22.32 -9.70 11.37
CA MET A 474 -22.86 -9.99 10.03
C MET A 474 -22.18 -11.21 9.38
N VAL A 475 -21.05 -11.67 9.92
CA VAL A 475 -20.20 -12.67 9.29
C VAL A 475 -20.00 -13.92 10.13
N ASP A 476 -19.92 -15.03 9.43
CA ASP A 476 -19.47 -16.33 9.92
C ASP A 476 -18.44 -16.88 8.92
N ARG A 477 -17.89 -18.05 9.23
CA ARG A 477 -16.87 -18.68 8.39
C ARG A 477 -17.35 -18.97 6.97
N GLU A 478 -18.63 -19.31 6.79
CA GLU A 478 -19.17 -19.68 5.48
C GLU A 478 -19.27 -18.46 4.57
N LYS A 479 -19.76 -17.34 5.11
CA LYS A 479 -19.81 -16.04 4.40
C LYS A 479 -18.41 -15.54 4.05
N VAL A 480 -17.46 -15.63 4.98
CA VAL A 480 -16.06 -15.24 4.73
C VAL A 480 -15.41 -16.14 3.68
N GLU A 481 -15.60 -17.47 3.75
CA GLU A 481 -15.07 -18.42 2.76
C GLU A 481 -15.67 -18.17 1.37
N TYR A 482 -16.97 -17.89 1.28
CA TYR A 482 -17.68 -17.53 0.04
C TYR A 482 -17.05 -16.30 -0.64
N MET A 483 -16.75 -15.25 0.11
CA MET A 483 -16.08 -14.06 -0.42
C MET A 483 -14.62 -14.34 -0.80
N GLN A 484 -13.88 -15.10 0.02
CA GLN A 484 -12.46 -15.40 -0.20
C GLN A 484 -12.22 -16.25 -1.46
N LYS A 485 -13.09 -17.21 -1.80
CA LYS A 485 -13.03 -17.96 -3.08
C LYS A 485 -13.07 -17.04 -4.31
N ARG A 486 -13.65 -15.84 -4.18
CA ARG A 486 -13.83 -14.83 -5.23
C ARG A 486 -12.76 -13.73 -5.19
N LEU A 487 -11.57 -14.09 -4.69
CA LEU A 487 -10.37 -13.24 -4.53
C LEU A 487 -10.52 -12.07 -3.54
N MET A 488 -11.55 -12.05 -2.68
CA MET A 488 -11.75 -10.96 -1.73
C MET A 488 -10.96 -11.13 -0.43
N THR A 489 -10.42 -10.03 0.09
CA THR A 489 -9.91 -9.94 1.46
C THR A 489 -11.00 -9.36 2.37
N VAL A 490 -11.39 -10.11 3.41
CA VAL A 490 -12.42 -9.70 4.36
C VAL A 490 -11.78 -9.39 5.71
N TRP A 491 -12.00 -8.17 6.20
CA TRP A 491 -11.61 -7.71 7.54
C TRP A 491 -12.87 -7.49 8.39
N VAL A 492 -12.73 -7.62 9.71
CA VAL A 492 -13.85 -7.44 10.64
C VAL A 492 -13.52 -6.42 11.73
N GLN A 493 -14.51 -5.65 12.15
CA GLN A 493 -14.41 -4.86 13.38
C GLN A 493 -14.94 -5.69 14.56
N ALA A 494 -14.04 -6.04 15.47
CA ALA A 494 -14.33 -6.77 16.69
C ALA A 494 -14.39 -5.82 17.90
N ASP A 495 -15.09 -6.25 18.95
CA ASP A 495 -15.10 -5.57 20.23
C ASP A 495 -13.75 -5.76 20.98
N ASN A 496 -13.72 -5.35 22.25
CA ASN A 496 -12.49 -5.21 23.03
C ASN A 496 -12.34 -6.26 24.16
N ASP A 497 -13.28 -7.19 24.22
CA ASP A 497 -13.32 -8.40 25.05
C ASP A 497 -12.62 -9.58 24.37
N GLU A 498 -12.73 -10.77 24.95
CA GLU A 498 -12.06 -11.98 24.47
C GLU A 498 -12.96 -12.85 23.57
N SER A 499 -14.27 -12.88 23.82
CA SER A 499 -15.24 -13.65 23.04
C SER A 499 -15.33 -13.12 21.60
N SER A 500 -15.39 -11.80 21.42
CA SER A 500 -15.37 -11.18 20.09
C SER A 500 -14.05 -11.40 19.34
N HIS A 501 -12.91 -11.50 20.05
CA HIS A 501 -11.63 -11.86 19.43
C HIS A 501 -11.65 -13.30 18.93
N TYR A 502 -12.16 -14.25 19.71
CA TYR A 502 -12.35 -15.64 19.27
C TYR A 502 -13.32 -15.73 18.08
N GLN A 503 -14.47 -15.07 18.14
CA GLN A 503 -15.44 -15.05 17.04
C GLN A 503 -14.82 -14.50 15.75
N ALA A 504 -14.07 -13.39 15.83
CA ALA A 504 -13.37 -12.78 14.71
C ALA A 504 -12.28 -13.70 14.12
N ILE A 505 -11.55 -14.44 14.96
CA ILE A 505 -10.56 -15.45 14.53
C ILE A 505 -11.25 -16.63 13.82
N LEU A 506 -12.29 -17.19 14.42
CA LEU A 506 -12.97 -18.40 13.94
C LEU A 506 -13.81 -18.15 12.67
N SER A 507 -14.24 -16.91 12.44
CA SER A 507 -14.84 -16.49 11.15
C SER A 507 -13.86 -16.58 9.98
N GLY A 508 -12.56 -16.73 10.21
CA GLY A 508 -11.56 -16.79 9.14
C GLY A 508 -11.27 -15.44 8.48
N ALA A 509 -11.67 -14.31 9.09
CA ALA A 509 -11.38 -12.96 8.60
C ALA A 509 -9.85 -12.69 8.48
N ASN A 510 -9.42 -12.10 7.36
CA ASN A 510 -8.01 -11.82 7.05
C ASN A 510 -7.41 -10.73 7.95
N GLY A 511 -8.24 -9.90 8.60
CA GLY A 511 -7.82 -8.80 9.46
C GLY A 511 -8.88 -8.46 10.51
N ILE A 512 -8.42 -7.98 11.67
CA ILE A 512 -9.26 -7.69 12.84
C ILE A 512 -8.93 -6.28 13.34
N ILE A 513 -9.94 -5.41 13.32
CA ILE A 513 -9.89 -4.07 13.93
C ILE A 513 -10.33 -4.20 15.39
N THR A 514 -9.46 -3.84 16.34
CA THR A 514 -9.78 -3.82 17.79
C THR A 514 -8.84 -2.86 18.54
N GLN A 515 -9.31 -2.26 19.65
CA GLN A 515 -8.45 -1.43 20.52
C GLN A 515 -7.54 -2.26 21.42
N THR A 516 -7.85 -3.54 21.64
CA THR A 516 -7.14 -4.42 22.58
C THR A 516 -6.26 -5.45 21.86
N TYR A 517 -5.52 -5.03 20.82
CA TYR A 517 -4.63 -5.90 20.03
C TYR A 517 -3.65 -6.74 20.88
N GLY A 518 -3.23 -6.25 22.05
CA GLY A 518 -2.43 -7.04 22.99
C GLY A 518 -3.16 -8.26 23.58
N LYS A 519 -4.48 -8.19 23.77
CA LYS A 519 -5.31 -9.37 24.11
C LYS A 519 -5.46 -10.29 22.90
N LEU A 520 -5.67 -9.74 21.70
CA LEU A 520 -5.76 -10.52 20.47
C LEU A 520 -4.51 -11.40 20.26
N PHE A 521 -3.32 -10.85 20.52
CA PHE A 521 -2.07 -11.60 20.46
C PHE A 521 -1.95 -12.68 21.56
N ILE A 522 -2.47 -12.44 22.76
CA ILE A 522 -2.59 -13.48 23.80
C ILE A 522 -3.52 -14.60 23.31
N THR A 523 -4.62 -14.26 22.64
CA THR A 523 -5.56 -15.21 22.05
C THR A 523 -4.91 -16.03 20.93
N TYR A 524 -4.14 -15.42 20.02
CA TYR A 524 -3.38 -16.13 18.98
C TYR A 524 -2.41 -17.17 19.57
N ALA A 525 -1.75 -16.83 20.69
CA ALA A 525 -0.82 -17.71 21.39
C ALA A 525 -1.50 -18.86 22.17
N LYS A 526 -2.84 -18.88 22.29
CA LYS A 526 -3.59 -20.00 22.90
C LYS A 526 -3.90 -21.14 21.91
N PHE A 527 -3.84 -20.89 20.61
CA PHE A 527 -4.04 -21.93 19.61
C PHE A 527 -2.81 -22.83 19.50
N PRO A 528 -2.96 -24.16 19.33
CA PRO A 528 -1.85 -25.05 19.01
C PRO A 528 -1.19 -24.69 17.67
N GLU A 529 0.07 -25.10 17.49
CA GLU A 529 0.77 -24.96 16.20
C GLU A 529 -0.01 -25.64 15.06
N ASN A 530 0.16 -25.12 13.84
CA ASN A 530 -0.55 -25.53 12.63
C ASN A 530 -2.09 -25.49 12.75
N THR A 531 -2.65 -24.49 13.45
CA THR A 531 -4.11 -24.30 13.49
C THR A 531 -4.62 -23.55 12.26
N HIS A 532 -5.59 -24.16 11.56
CA HIS A 532 -6.26 -23.61 10.38
C HIS A 532 -7.64 -23.05 10.71
N VAL A 533 -7.69 -21.73 10.88
CA VAL A 533 -8.93 -20.94 10.79
C VAL A 533 -9.30 -20.67 9.33
N ARG A 534 -8.28 -20.57 8.47
CA ARG A 534 -8.35 -20.62 7.00
C ARG A 534 -7.56 -21.82 6.50
N ARG A 535 -8.06 -22.44 5.44
CA ARG A 535 -7.32 -23.41 4.60
C ARG A 535 -7.09 -22.76 3.23
N PRO A 536 -6.04 -23.12 2.49
CA PRO A 536 -5.98 -22.80 1.08
C PRO A 536 -7.12 -23.52 0.33
N PHE A 537 -7.64 -22.88 -0.71
CA PHE A 537 -8.54 -23.53 -1.67
C PHE A 537 -7.78 -24.44 -2.64
N LEU A 538 -8.37 -25.56 -3.02
CA LEU A 538 -7.83 -26.42 -4.06
C LEU A 538 -8.35 -25.99 -5.42
N ILE A 539 -7.42 -25.55 -6.28
CA ILE A 539 -7.71 -25.09 -7.63
C ILE A 539 -7.33 -26.22 -8.61
N ALA A 540 -8.34 -26.79 -9.26
CA ALA A 540 -8.18 -27.78 -10.31
C ALA A 540 -7.65 -27.12 -11.59
N HIS A 541 -6.34 -27.16 -11.79
CA HIS A 541 -5.66 -26.62 -12.97
C HIS A 541 -6.22 -27.27 -14.23
N ARG A 542 -6.70 -26.45 -15.17
CA ARG A 542 -7.38 -26.86 -16.42
C ARG A 542 -8.58 -27.80 -16.17
N GLY A 543 -9.21 -27.69 -15.00
CA GLY A 543 -10.27 -28.58 -14.53
C GLY A 543 -9.82 -30.01 -14.19
N LYS A 544 -8.52 -30.32 -14.08
CA LYS A 544 -8.05 -31.69 -13.77
C LYS A 544 -8.15 -32.02 -12.28
N PHE A 545 -8.55 -33.25 -11.97
CA PHE A 545 -8.72 -33.71 -10.57
C PHE A 545 -7.68 -34.74 -10.09
N LEU A 546 -7.39 -35.78 -10.89
CA LEU A 546 -6.51 -36.89 -10.50
C LEU A 546 -5.72 -37.46 -11.69
N GLY A 547 -4.45 -37.08 -11.88
CA GLY A 547 -3.64 -37.53 -13.01
C GLY A 547 -3.36 -39.05 -13.15
N GLU A 548 -3.82 -39.92 -12.24
CA GLU A 548 -3.78 -41.38 -12.39
C GLU A 548 -5.14 -42.03 -12.73
N ASN A 549 -6.26 -41.30 -12.58
CA ASN A 549 -7.61 -41.82 -12.82
C ASN A 549 -8.53 -40.85 -13.59
N SER A 550 -8.05 -39.66 -13.97
CA SER A 550 -8.87 -38.65 -14.63
C SER A 550 -9.42 -39.19 -15.94
N THR A 551 -10.75 -39.17 -16.05
CA THR A 551 -11.44 -39.83 -17.16
C THR A 551 -11.53 -38.95 -18.41
N ALA A 552 -11.14 -37.68 -18.30
CA ALA A 552 -11.29 -36.66 -19.32
C ALA A 552 -10.00 -35.80 -19.47
N PRO A 553 -9.62 -35.42 -20.71
CA PRO A 553 -8.55 -34.46 -20.98
C PRO A 553 -8.70 -33.09 -20.29
N GLU A 554 -7.57 -32.40 -20.11
CA GLU A 554 -7.53 -30.99 -19.68
C GLU A 554 -8.48 -30.08 -20.47
N ASN A 555 -8.99 -29.02 -19.83
CA ASN A 555 -9.83 -28.00 -20.46
C ASN A 555 -11.11 -28.55 -21.10
N THR A 556 -11.70 -29.60 -20.51
CA THR A 556 -12.99 -30.17 -20.92
C THR A 556 -14.07 -30.01 -19.84
N ILE A 557 -15.33 -30.01 -20.26
CA ILE A 557 -16.48 -29.92 -19.35
C ILE A 557 -16.51 -31.16 -18.44
N GLU A 558 -16.23 -32.35 -18.97
CA GLU A 558 -16.20 -33.57 -18.17
C GLU A 558 -15.07 -33.61 -17.13
N ALA A 559 -13.88 -33.06 -17.43
CA ALA A 559 -12.82 -32.92 -16.42
C ALA A 559 -13.27 -31.98 -15.30
N ALA A 560 -13.84 -30.83 -15.65
CA ALA A 560 -14.34 -29.85 -14.70
C ALA A 560 -15.47 -30.41 -13.79
N LEU A 561 -16.41 -31.16 -14.37
CA LEU A 561 -17.45 -31.87 -13.62
C LEU A 561 -16.86 -32.95 -12.70
N GLU A 562 -15.84 -33.69 -13.15
CA GLU A 562 -15.11 -34.65 -12.30
C GLU A 562 -14.44 -33.92 -11.12
N ALA A 563 -13.81 -32.77 -11.35
CA ALA A 563 -13.16 -31.99 -10.31
C ALA A 563 -14.14 -31.40 -9.28
N ALA A 564 -15.23 -30.78 -9.73
CA ALA A 564 -16.28 -30.25 -8.85
C ALA A 564 -16.92 -31.35 -8.00
N GLN A 565 -17.27 -32.49 -8.61
CA GLN A 565 -17.89 -33.63 -7.90
C GLN A 565 -16.99 -34.29 -6.86
N ASN A 566 -15.66 -34.12 -6.96
CA ASN A 566 -14.72 -34.70 -6.02
C ASN A 566 -14.07 -33.66 -5.07
N GLY A 567 -14.60 -32.44 -5.00
CA GLY A 567 -14.22 -31.47 -3.96
C GLY A 567 -13.09 -30.52 -4.32
N ALA A 568 -12.91 -30.19 -5.60
CA ALA A 568 -12.19 -28.97 -5.96
C ALA A 568 -13.03 -27.73 -5.58
N ASP A 569 -12.42 -26.76 -4.89
CA ASP A 569 -13.10 -25.51 -4.53
C ASP A 569 -13.29 -24.59 -5.74
N ILE A 570 -12.32 -24.66 -6.64
CA ILE A 570 -12.13 -23.74 -7.76
C ILE A 570 -11.71 -24.56 -8.98
N LEU A 571 -12.28 -24.22 -10.14
CA LEU A 571 -11.95 -24.78 -11.44
C LEU A 571 -11.17 -23.73 -12.23
N GLU A 572 -9.98 -24.06 -12.73
CA GLU A 572 -9.22 -23.15 -13.59
C GLU A 572 -9.32 -23.60 -15.06
N LEU A 573 -9.38 -22.64 -15.99
CA LEU A 573 -9.49 -22.89 -17.42
C LEU A 573 -8.80 -21.81 -18.26
N ASP A 574 -8.34 -22.20 -19.44
CA ASP A 574 -7.61 -21.33 -20.38
C ASP A 574 -8.48 -20.90 -21.57
N VAL A 575 -8.62 -19.60 -21.86
CA VAL A 575 -9.41 -19.12 -23.02
C VAL A 575 -8.59 -18.50 -24.16
N HIS A 576 -9.03 -18.77 -25.40
CA HIS A 576 -8.59 -18.12 -26.64
C HIS A 576 -9.80 -17.69 -27.49
N LEU A 577 -9.54 -16.80 -28.46
CA LEU A 577 -10.52 -16.35 -29.43
C LEU A 577 -10.32 -17.05 -30.79
N THR A 578 -11.41 -17.49 -31.43
CA THR A 578 -11.39 -18.05 -32.79
C THR A 578 -11.41 -16.96 -33.87
N SER A 579 -11.19 -17.33 -35.14
CA SER A 579 -11.26 -16.38 -36.27
C SER A 579 -12.68 -15.90 -36.60
N ASP A 580 -13.71 -16.54 -36.03
CA ASP A 580 -15.12 -16.16 -36.04
C ASP A 580 -15.62 -15.57 -34.71
N PHE A 581 -14.71 -15.14 -33.83
CA PHE A 581 -14.98 -14.43 -32.55
C PHE A 581 -15.71 -15.24 -31.45
N GLU A 582 -15.67 -16.57 -31.52
CA GLU A 582 -16.13 -17.41 -30.40
C GLU A 582 -14.99 -17.65 -29.40
N VAL A 583 -15.33 -17.73 -28.11
CA VAL A 583 -14.37 -17.98 -27.03
C VAL A 583 -14.30 -19.49 -26.77
N VAL A 584 -13.13 -20.08 -27.02
CA VAL A 584 -12.84 -21.52 -26.88
C VAL A 584 -11.85 -21.79 -25.75
N ILE A 585 -12.00 -22.95 -25.11
CA ILE A 585 -11.20 -23.34 -23.95
C ILE A 585 -10.08 -24.28 -24.38
N MET A 586 -8.82 -23.87 -24.19
CA MET A 586 -7.60 -24.64 -24.46
C MET A 586 -6.35 -23.91 -23.93
N HIS A 587 -5.40 -24.61 -23.32
CA HIS A 587 -4.15 -23.99 -22.87
C HIS A 587 -3.29 -23.43 -24.02
N ASP A 588 -2.97 -24.29 -24.99
CA ASP A 588 -2.02 -24.00 -26.07
C ASP A 588 -2.66 -23.16 -27.19
N ASN A 589 -1.86 -22.37 -27.91
CA ASN A 589 -2.32 -21.62 -29.09
C ASN A 589 -2.57 -22.51 -30.33
N THR A 590 -2.26 -23.81 -30.25
CA THR A 590 -2.51 -24.80 -31.29
C THR A 590 -2.99 -26.13 -30.70
N THR A 591 -3.78 -26.88 -31.47
CA THR A 591 -4.34 -28.17 -31.05
C THR A 591 -3.32 -29.32 -31.03
N PHE A 592 -2.04 -29.08 -31.34
CA PHE A 592 -1.06 -30.14 -31.60
C PHE A 592 -0.79 -31.06 -30.40
N ARG A 593 -0.70 -30.52 -29.18
CA ARG A 593 -0.38 -31.29 -27.97
C ARG A 593 -1.56 -32.12 -27.47
N THR A 594 -2.75 -31.53 -27.48
CA THR A 594 -3.97 -32.09 -26.89
C THR A 594 -4.86 -32.83 -27.91
N ALA A 595 -4.50 -32.83 -29.18
CA ALA A 595 -5.15 -33.62 -30.24
C ALA A 595 -4.14 -34.13 -31.30
N PRO A 596 -3.16 -34.97 -30.90
CA PRO A 596 -2.03 -35.36 -31.76
C PRO A 596 -2.44 -36.18 -33.01
N ASP A 597 -3.59 -36.83 -33.00
CA ASP A 597 -4.13 -37.60 -34.13
C ASP A 597 -4.86 -36.74 -35.19
N PHE A 598 -4.99 -35.43 -34.95
CA PHE A 598 -5.64 -34.49 -35.85
C PHE A 598 -4.61 -33.52 -36.48
N PRO A 599 -4.92 -32.91 -37.65
CA PRO A 599 -4.12 -31.82 -38.17
C PRO A 599 -4.01 -30.68 -37.16
N ALA A 600 -2.79 -30.22 -36.87
CA ALA A 600 -2.56 -29.09 -35.97
C ALA A 600 -3.23 -27.82 -36.53
N LEU A 601 -4.21 -27.29 -35.79
CA LEU A 601 -4.87 -26.03 -36.08
C LEU A 601 -4.40 -24.95 -35.09
N THR A 602 -4.19 -23.73 -35.57
CA THR A 602 -3.97 -22.54 -34.73
C THR A 602 -5.31 -21.93 -34.39
N LEU A 603 -5.58 -21.68 -33.10
CA LEU A 603 -6.90 -21.27 -32.63
C LEU A 603 -7.37 -19.94 -33.26
N ALA A 604 -6.54 -18.90 -33.18
CA ALA A 604 -6.83 -17.57 -33.72
C ALA A 604 -7.02 -17.50 -35.26
N SER A 605 -6.68 -18.55 -36.02
CA SER A 605 -6.91 -18.61 -37.47
C SER A 605 -8.02 -19.59 -37.87
N SER A 606 -8.60 -20.32 -36.92
CA SER A 606 -9.59 -21.37 -37.16
C SER A 606 -10.97 -20.92 -36.71
N THR A 607 -12.00 -21.34 -37.43
CA THR A 607 -13.40 -21.13 -37.01
C THR A 607 -13.79 -22.14 -35.93
N LEU A 608 -14.79 -21.81 -35.10
CA LEU A 608 -15.34 -22.74 -34.12
C LEU A 608 -15.77 -24.06 -34.79
N ALA A 609 -16.40 -23.97 -35.96
CA ALA A 609 -16.83 -25.13 -36.74
C ALA A 609 -15.67 -26.06 -37.16
N GLN A 610 -14.47 -25.51 -37.43
CA GLN A 610 -13.28 -26.31 -37.70
C GLN A 610 -12.76 -26.97 -36.42
N LEU A 611 -12.66 -26.21 -35.32
CA LEU A 611 -12.16 -26.71 -34.03
C LEU A 611 -13.06 -27.83 -33.47
N LYS A 612 -14.39 -27.73 -33.61
CA LYS A 612 -15.33 -28.79 -33.19
C LYS A 612 -15.17 -30.12 -33.95
N THR A 613 -14.46 -30.16 -35.08
CA THR A 613 -14.13 -31.43 -35.76
C THR A 613 -13.11 -32.27 -35.01
N ILE A 614 -12.26 -31.64 -34.19
CA ILE A 614 -11.16 -32.26 -33.46
C ILE A 614 -11.68 -32.97 -32.21
N ASN A 615 -11.11 -34.14 -31.88
CA ASN A 615 -11.27 -34.73 -30.55
C ASN A 615 -10.02 -34.43 -29.71
N LEU A 616 -10.23 -34.19 -28.43
CA LEU A 616 -9.17 -34.06 -27.44
C LEU A 616 -8.73 -35.43 -26.92
N ALA A 617 -7.46 -35.52 -26.53
CA ALA A 617 -6.84 -36.69 -25.93
C ALA A 617 -6.00 -36.26 -24.72
N ASP A 618 -5.96 -37.12 -23.69
CA ASP A 618 -5.10 -36.92 -22.52
C ASP A 618 -3.83 -37.76 -22.65
N PRO A 619 -2.61 -37.21 -22.46
CA PRO A 619 -1.38 -37.99 -22.49
C PRO A 619 -1.29 -39.08 -21.40
N GLN A 620 -2.12 -39.04 -20.36
CA GLN A 620 -2.28 -40.09 -19.34
C GLN A 620 -3.33 -41.16 -19.73
N GLY A 621 -4.08 -40.94 -20.81
CA GLY A 621 -5.24 -41.76 -21.21
C GLY A 621 -6.56 -41.26 -20.62
N GLY A 622 -7.68 -41.57 -21.28
CA GLY A 622 -9.01 -41.08 -20.90
C GLY A 622 -10.03 -41.22 -22.04
N ARG A 623 -11.08 -40.40 -22.03
CA ARG A 623 -12.01 -40.25 -23.15
C ARG A 623 -11.36 -39.54 -24.34
N GLU A 624 -11.41 -40.20 -25.50
CA GLU A 624 -10.91 -39.71 -26.80
C GLU A 624 -12.04 -39.18 -27.71
N ASP A 625 -13.25 -39.02 -27.18
CA ASP A 625 -14.43 -38.52 -27.90
C ASP A 625 -14.80 -37.06 -27.55
N LEU A 626 -14.10 -36.45 -26.60
CA LEU A 626 -14.36 -35.09 -26.13
C LEU A 626 -13.98 -34.03 -27.15
N LYS A 627 -14.69 -32.91 -27.11
CA LYS A 627 -14.51 -31.77 -28.02
C LYS A 627 -13.94 -30.58 -27.28
N ILE A 628 -13.24 -29.71 -28.02
CA ILE A 628 -12.88 -28.36 -27.57
C ILE A 628 -14.19 -27.64 -27.17
N PRO A 629 -14.38 -27.24 -25.90
CA PRO A 629 -15.56 -26.50 -25.48
C PRO A 629 -15.43 -25.01 -25.78
N THR A 630 -16.57 -24.34 -25.88
CA THR A 630 -16.68 -22.89 -25.77
C THR A 630 -16.90 -22.51 -24.31
N LEU A 631 -16.58 -21.25 -23.95
CA LEU A 631 -16.89 -20.73 -22.61
C LEU A 631 -18.40 -20.78 -22.31
N LYS A 632 -19.23 -20.55 -23.33
CA LYS A 632 -20.70 -20.65 -23.27
C LYS A 632 -21.18 -22.05 -22.87
N GLU A 633 -20.74 -23.09 -23.57
CA GLU A 633 -21.08 -24.49 -23.23
C GLU A 633 -20.57 -24.89 -21.84
N TYR A 634 -19.44 -24.34 -21.40
CA TYR A 634 -18.85 -24.62 -20.09
C TYR A 634 -19.65 -23.98 -18.95
N PHE A 635 -20.08 -22.71 -19.12
CA PHE A 635 -20.96 -22.03 -18.18
C PHE A 635 -22.36 -22.67 -18.13
N ASP A 636 -22.96 -23.04 -19.28
CA ASP A 636 -24.23 -23.81 -19.32
C ASP A 636 -24.16 -25.11 -18.51
N ALA A 637 -23.00 -25.77 -18.46
CA ALA A 637 -22.82 -27.04 -17.77
C ALA A 637 -22.52 -26.91 -16.27
N LEU A 638 -22.02 -25.75 -15.81
CA LEU A 638 -21.50 -25.57 -14.45
C LEU A 638 -22.22 -24.52 -13.61
N LYS A 639 -23.07 -23.66 -14.20
CA LYS A 639 -23.82 -22.61 -13.49
C LYS A 639 -24.61 -23.08 -12.24
N ASP A 640 -24.99 -24.35 -12.19
CA ASP A 640 -25.76 -24.94 -11.07
C ASP A 640 -24.85 -25.62 -10.01
N TYR A 641 -23.51 -25.43 -10.08
CA TYR A 641 -22.53 -25.93 -9.12
C TYR A 641 -21.91 -24.78 -8.29
N ASP A 642 -21.61 -25.02 -7.00
CA ASP A 642 -20.92 -24.08 -6.10
C ASP A 642 -19.39 -24.05 -6.33
N SER A 643 -18.97 -24.01 -7.60
CA SER A 643 -17.56 -23.95 -7.98
C SER A 643 -17.24 -22.59 -8.57
N VAL A 644 -16.24 -21.90 -8.01
CA VAL A 644 -15.71 -20.68 -8.62
C VAL A 644 -14.79 -21.06 -9.79
N ILE A 645 -14.84 -20.29 -10.87
CA ILE A 645 -14.12 -20.52 -12.11
C ILE A 645 -13.07 -19.42 -12.29
N PHE A 646 -11.80 -19.81 -12.34
CA PHE A 646 -10.67 -18.95 -12.66
C PHE A 646 -10.44 -19.01 -14.18
N VAL A 647 -10.77 -17.92 -14.88
CA VAL A 647 -10.64 -17.84 -16.35
C VAL A 647 -9.30 -17.19 -16.71
N GLU A 648 -8.34 -17.96 -17.24
CA GLU A 648 -7.08 -17.40 -17.75
C GLU A 648 -7.26 -16.78 -19.14
N ILE A 649 -7.17 -15.45 -19.20
CA ILE A 649 -7.11 -14.70 -20.45
C ILE A 649 -5.66 -14.65 -20.94
N LYS A 650 -5.37 -15.35 -22.04
CA LYS A 650 -4.03 -15.38 -22.66
C LYS A 650 -3.62 -14.00 -23.21
N PRO A 651 -2.36 -13.57 -23.03
CA PRO A 651 -1.90 -12.23 -23.43
C PRO A 651 -1.87 -12.05 -24.96
N ASN A 652 -2.00 -10.80 -25.41
CA ASN A 652 -1.99 -10.37 -26.82
C ASN A 652 -3.22 -10.79 -27.67
N SER A 653 -4.32 -11.21 -27.03
CA SER A 653 -5.56 -11.59 -27.70
C SER A 653 -6.55 -10.43 -27.76
N ALA A 654 -6.44 -9.56 -28.76
CA ALA A 654 -7.33 -8.42 -28.93
C ALA A 654 -8.81 -8.84 -29.02
N ASN A 655 -9.70 -8.10 -28.34
CA ASN A 655 -11.13 -8.37 -28.15
C ASN A 655 -11.47 -9.54 -27.19
N LEU A 656 -10.51 -10.33 -26.71
CA LEU A 656 -10.82 -11.49 -25.86
C LEU A 656 -11.41 -11.07 -24.49
N VAL A 657 -10.88 -10.00 -23.89
CA VAL A 657 -11.38 -9.45 -22.62
C VAL A 657 -12.85 -9.05 -22.72
N GLN A 658 -13.21 -8.30 -23.78
CA GLN A 658 -14.60 -7.87 -24.02
C GLN A 658 -15.54 -9.06 -24.25
N GLN A 659 -15.11 -10.07 -25.01
CA GLN A 659 -15.94 -11.24 -25.28
C GLN A 659 -16.12 -12.12 -24.03
N VAL A 660 -15.09 -12.27 -23.19
CA VAL A 660 -15.21 -12.97 -21.90
C VAL A 660 -16.15 -12.21 -20.96
N ALA A 661 -15.98 -10.89 -20.81
CA ALA A 661 -16.86 -10.06 -19.99
C ALA A 661 -18.34 -10.13 -20.46
N ALA A 662 -18.57 -10.07 -21.77
CA ALA A 662 -19.91 -10.19 -22.34
C ALA A 662 -20.54 -11.58 -22.10
N ILE A 663 -19.77 -12.66 -22.15
CA ILE A 663 -20.26 -14.02 -21.86
C ILE A 663 -20.55 -14.20 -20.37
N ILE A 664 -19.74 -13.63 -19.47
CA ILE A 664 -19.98 -13.65 -18.01
C ILE A 664 -21.34 -13.00 -17.70
N GLU A 665 -21.63 -11.86 -18.32
CA GLU A 665 -22.90 -11.14 -18.16
C GLU A 665 -24.07 -11.88 -18.84
N GLU A 666 -23.91 -12.38 -20.06
CA GLU A 666 -24.94 -13.13 -20.81
C GLU A 666 -25.42 -14.38 -20.07
N TYR A 667 -24.52 -15.02 -19.29
CA TYR A 667 -24.77 -16.29 -18.60
C TYR A 667 -25.08 -16.14 -17.10
N ASP A 668 -25.05 -14.92 -16.56
CA ASP A 668 -25.24 -14.61 -15.12
C ASP A 668 -24.19 -15.31 -14.24
N MET A 669 -22.92 -15.22 -14.65
CA MET A 669 -21.79 -15.93 -14.04
C MET A 669 -20.87 -15.03 -13.20
N PHE A 670 -21.28 -13.79 -12.92
CA PHE A 670 -20.49 -12.86 -12.09
C PHE A 670 -20.09 -13.52 -10.76
N ASP A 671 -21.06 -14.10 -10.06
CA ASP A 671 -20.90 -14.74 -8.76
C ASP A 671 -20.03 -15.98 -8.78
N GLN A 672 -19.76 -16.57 -9.95
CA GLN A 672 -18.97 -17.80 -10.09
C GLN A 672 -17.66 -17.59 -10.85
N THR A 673 -17.29 -16.37 -11.27
CA THR A 673 -16.11 -16.16 -12.11
C THR A 673 -15.13 -15.13 -11.53
N VAL A 674 -13.84 -15.37 -11.75
CA VAL A 674 -12.77 -14.37 -11.62
C VAL A 674 -11.83 -14.50 -12.81
N MET A 675 -11.12 -13.43 -13.15
CA MET A 675 -10.14 -13.44 -14.21
C MET A 675 -8.72 -13.61 -13.67
N ILE A 676 -7.90 -14.40 -14.36
CA ILE A 676 -6.45 -14.46 -14.16
C ILE A 676 -5.71 -14.22 -15.49
N THR A 677 -4.49 -13.68 -15.47
CA THR A 677 -3.72 -13.44 -16.71
C THR A 677 -2.25 -13.13 -16.45
N PHE A 678 -1.36 -13.48 -17.39
CA PHE A 678 0.01 -12.95 -17.44
C PHE A 678 0.10 -11.53 -18.04
N GLY A 679 -0.96 -11.03 -18.69
CA GLY A 679 -0.98 -9.73 -19.37
C GLY A 679 -1.51 -8.62 -18.48
N ALA A 680 -0.65 -7.79 -17.90
CA ALA A 680 -1.06 -6.62 -17.12
C ALA A 680 -2.03 -5.69 -17.89
N SER A 681 -1.84 -5.54 -19.20
CA SER A 681 -2.76 -4.80 -20.08
C SER A 681 -4.18 -5.39 -20.12
N ASN A 682 -4.32 -6.71 -19.99
CA ASN A 682 -5.62 -7.36 -19.97
C ASN A 682 -6.36 -7.05 -18.65
N ILE A 683 -5.63 -6.90 -17.53
CA ILE A 683 -6.22 -6.46 -16.26
C ILE A 683 -6.69 -5.01 -16.35
N THR A 684 -5.89 -4.12 -16.97
CA THR A 684 -6.34 -2.75 -17.26
C THR A 684 -7.60 -2.74 -18.13
N GLU A 685 -7.61 -3.52 -19.21
CA GLU A 685 -8.76 -3.64 -20.11
C GLU A 685 -10.00 -4.22 -19.40
N MET A 686 -9.84 -5.22 -18.51
CA MET A 686 -10.95 -5.77 -17.72
C MET A 686 -11.47 -4.76 -16.69
N ASN A 687 -10.57 -4.03 -16.01
CA ASN A 687 -10.93 -2.95 -15.11
C ASN A 687 -11.69 -1.80 -15.81
N ASP A 688 -11.51 -1.62 -17.11
CA ASP A 688 -12.24 -0.63 -17.91
C ASP A 688 -13.62 -1.12 -18.40
N VAL A 689 -13.76 -2.43 -18.71
CA VAL A 689 -15.01 -2.97 -19.31
C VAL A 689 -15.92 -3.71 -18.32
N TYR A 690 -15.39 -4.28 -17.25
CA TYR A 690 -16.14 -4.92 -16.16
C TYR A 690 -15.44 -4.67 -14.80
N PRO A 691 -15.42 -3.41 -14.30
CA PRO A 691 -14.70 -3.01 -13.07
C PRO A 691 -15.15 -3.73 -11.80
N ASP A 692 -16.33 -4.35 -11.80
CA ASP A 692 -16.87 -5.13 -10.70
C ASP A 692 -16.15 -6.48 -10.50
N LEU A 693 -15.48 -7.01 -11.54
CA LEU A 693 -14.89 -8.35 -11.52
C LEU A 693 -13.52 -8.38 -10.80
N SER A 694 -13.32 -9.37 -9.94
CA SER A 694 -12.02 -9.60 -9.28
C SER A 694 -10.98 -10.16 -10.26
N ASN A 695 -9.73 -9.68 -10.17
CA ASN A 695 -8.63 -10.01 -11.09
C ASN A 695 -7.37 -10.51 -10.35
N GLY A 696 -6.61 -11.43 -10.96
CA GLY A 696 -5.32 -11.92 -10.47
C GLY A 696 -4.21 -11.93 -11.51
N LEU A 697 -3.04 -11.36 -11.19
CA LEU A 697 -1.89 -11.25 -12.10
C LEU A 697 -0.97 -12.46 -11.92
N LEU A 698 -0.82 -13.23 -12.99
CA LEU A 698 0.14 -14.32 -13.09
C LEU A 698 1.54 -13.73 -13.27
N ASN A 699 2.39 -13.84 -12.24
CA ASN A 699 3.72 -13.20 -12.25
C ASN A 699 4.78 -13.98 -11.45
N SER A 700 5.81 -14.48 -12.13
CA SER A 700 6.89 -15.26 -11.51
C SER A 700 8.10 -14.45 -11.02
N SER A 701 8.14 -13.13 -11.25
CA SER A 701 9.28 -12.28 -10.91
C SER A 701 9.14 -11.55 -9.58
N ILE A 702 7.91 -11.18 -9.17
CA ILE A 702 7.68 -10.36 -7.97
C ILE A 702 8.10 -11.11 -6.70
N ALA A 703 7.65 -12.34 -6.50
CA ALA A 703 7.99 -13.13 -5.32
C ALA A 703 9.48 -13.53 -5.29
N ASN A 704 10.06 -13.78 -6.46
CA ASN A 704 11.44 -14.24 -6.67
C ASN A 704 12.47 -13.08 -6.76
N ALA A 705 12.24 -11.98 -6.03
CA ALA A 705 13.20 -10.88 -5.94
C ALA A 705 14.35 -11.21 -4.96
N GLU A 706 15.36 -10.34 -4.91
CA GLU A 706 16.55 -10.53 -4.05
C GLU A 706 16.28 -10.43 -2.54
N SER A 707 15.12 -9.90 -2.13
CA SER A 707 14.67 -9.81 -0.74
C SER A 707 13.15 -9.66 -0.65
N VAL A 708 12.58 -9.89 0.54
CA VAL A 708 11.15 -9.63 0.81
C VAL A 708 10.80 -8.16 0.58
N ASP A 709 11.65 -7.22 0.99
CA ASP A 709 11.44 -5.78 0.77
C ASP A 709 11.42 -5.43 -0.72
N ALA A 710 12.29 -6.06 -1.54
CA ALA A 710 12.29 -5.90 -2.98
C ALA A 710 11.00 -6.51 -3.61
N SER A 711 10.57 -7.68 -3.14
CA SER A 711 9.31 -8.30 -3.56
C SER A 711 8.10 -7.41 -3.25
N LEU A 712 8.05 -6.81 -2.06
CA LEU A 712 7.00 -5.88 -1.63
C LEU A 712 7.04 -4.56 -2.43
N THR A 713 8.23 -4.01 -2.67
CA THR A 713 8.39 -2.79 -3.49
C THR A 713 7.91 -3.02 -4.93
N ASN A 714 8.24 -4.17 -5.52
CA ASN A 714 7.74 -4.57 -6.84
C ASN A 714 6.22 -4.82 -6.86
N LEU A 715 5.67 -5.32 -5.76
CA LEU A 715 4.23 -5.48 -5.56
C LEU A 715 3.51 -4.12 -5.45
N PHE A 716 4.08 -3.13 -4.77
CA PHE A 716 3.52 -1.78 -4.70
C PHE A 716 3.53 -1.06 -6.05
N SER A 717 4.56 -1.26 -6.88
CA SER A 717 4.65 -0.65 -8.20
C SER A 717 3.87 -1.39 -9.30
N THR A 718 3.49 -2.66 -9.08
CA THR A 718 2.84 -3.50 -10.11
C THR A 718 1.43 -3.95 -9.72
N ILE A 719 1.27 -4.62 -8.58
CA ILE A 719 0.02 -5.30 -8.21
C ILE A 719 -1.03 -4.32 -7.69
N VAL A 720 -0.62 -3.37 -6.85
CA VAL A 720 -1.54 -2.38 -6.28
C VAL A 720 -2.15 -1.48 -7.38
N PRO A 721 -1.39 -0.86 -8.30
CA PRO A 721 -1.98 -0.03 -9.37
C PRO A 721 -2.94 -0.81 -10.28
N LEU A 722 -2.69 -2.11 -10.49
CA LEU A 722 -3.54 -3.00 -11.29
C LEU A 722 -4.82 -3.49 -10.58
N LYS A 723 -5.00 -3.22 -9.28
CA LYS A 723 -6.15 -3.69 -8.48
C LYS A 723 -6.29 -5.23 -8.45
N SER A 724 -5.17 -5.91 -8.27
CA SER A 724 -5.06 -7.35 -8.54
C SER A 724 -4.61 -8.14 -7.31
N THR A 725 -4.95 -9.44 -7.25
CA THR A 725 -4.19 -10.41 -6.43
C THR A 725 -2.86 -10.75 -7.10
N LEU A 726 -1.94 -11.39 -6.36
CA LEU A 726 -0.68 -11.90 -6.90
C LEU A 726 -0.78 -13.43 -7.08
N ASN A 727 -0.59 -13.92 -8.30
CA ASN A 727 -0.72 -15.34 -8.63
C ASN A 727 0.63 -15.88 -9.16
N PRO A 728 1.63 -16.15 -8.30
CA PRO A 728 3.00 -16.36 -8.75
C PRO A 728 3.31 -17.83 -9.04
N SER A 729 4.43 -18.10 -9.72
CA SER A 729 4.98 -19.46 -9.69
C SER A 729 5.43 -19.82 -8.28
N TYR A 730 5.01 -20.97 -7.76
CA TYR A 730 5.25 -21.36 -6.35
C TYR A 730 6.72 -21.32 -5.95
N GLY A 731 7.63 -21.69 -6.86
CA GLY A 731 9.07 -21.78 -6.58
C GLY A 731 9.74 -20.46 -6.18
N GLY A 732 9.07 -19.32 -6.35
CA GLY A 732 9.52 -18.01 -5.89
C GLY A 732 8.94 -17.54 -4.55
N VAL A 733 8.07 -18.31 -3.90
CA VAL A 733 7.30 -17.86 -2.71
C VAL A 733 7.91 -18.40 -1.41
N SER A 734 8.48 -17.52 -0.60
CA SER A 734 8.95 -17.85 0.76
C SER A 734 7.84 -17.65 1.81
N HIS A 735 7.96 -18.33 2.96
CA HIS A 735 7.06 -18.12 4.11
C HIS A 735 7.08 -16.65 4.56
N ASP A 736 8.28 -16.08 4.75
CA ASP A 736 8.49 -14.68 5.12
C ASP A 736 7.79 -13.68 4.18
N PHE A 737 7.70 -14.00 2.87
CA PHE A 737 6.96 -13.17 1.92
C PHE A 737 5.45 -13.30 2.09
N VAL A 738 4.94 -14.49 2.41
CA VAL A 738 3.51 -14.68 2.73
C VAL A 738 3.15 -13.99 4.05
N ASP A 739 3.97 -14.14 5.09
CA ASP A 739 3.80 -13.41 6.37
C ASP A 739 3.77 -11.89 6.16
N ALA A 740 4.59 -11.36 5.24
CA ALA A 740 4.62 -9.94 4.96
C ALA A 740 3.48 -9.43 4.06
N ILE A 741 3.03 -10.21 3.07
CA ILE A 741 1.98 -9.78 2.13
C ILE A 741 0.59 -9.75 2.77
N VAL A 742 0.27 -10.69 3.69
CA VAL A 742 -1.08 -10.79 4.29
C VAL A 742 -1.46 -9.53 5.08
N HIS A 743 -0.50 -8.86 5.72
CA HIS A 743 -0.73 -7.59 6.42
C HIS A 743 -1.11 -6.43 5.51
N ARG A 744 -0.86 -6.56 4.20
CA ARG A 744 -1.13 -5.53 3.18
C ARG A 744 -2.45 -5.77 2.44
N GLY A 745 -3.25 -6.74 2.89
CA GLY A 745 -4.59 -7.03 2.37
C GLY A 745 -4.60 -7.68 0.99
N ILE A 746 -3.46 -8.16 0.50
CA ILE A 746 -3.33 -8.78 -0.83
C ILE A 746 -3.14 -10.28 -0.64
N THR A 747 -3.99 -11.07 -1.28
CA THR A 747 -3.93 -12.53 -1.26
C THR A 747 -3.00 -13.08 -2.36
N ILE A 748 -2.44 -14.26 -2.10
CA ILE A 748 -1.44 -14.91 -2.95
C ILE A 748 -1.93 -16.30 -3.41
N TRP A 749 -1.82 -16.59 -4.70
CA TRP A 749 -2.46 -17.76 -5.33
C TRP A 749 -1.48 -18.51 -6.25
N PRO A 750 -0.56 -19.33 -5.71
CA PRO A 750 0.54 -19.86 -6.51
C PRO A 750 0.17 -21.04 -7.42
N TRP A 751 0.99 -21.23 -8.45
CA TRP A 751 0.86 -22.30 -9.46
C TRP A 751 2.24 -22.85 -9.90
N THR A 752 2.35 -24.03 -10.51
CA THR A 752 1.43 -25.18 -10.45
C THR A 752 2.11 -26.25 -9.60
N PHE A 753 1.43 -26.70 -8.55
CA PHE A 753 1.96 -27.65 -7.57
C PHE A 753 1.69 -29.09 -7.99
N ASN A 754 2.66 -29.76 -8.61
CA ASN A 754 2.51 -31.15 -9.05
C ASN A 754 3.38 -32.15 -8.25
N GLU A 755 4.08 -31.68 -7.21
CA GLU A 755 4.84 -32.51 -6.28
C GLU A 755 4.17 -32.50 -4.90
N TYR A 756 3.75 -33.68 -4.45
CA TYR A 756 2.98 -33.88 -3.22
C TYR A 756 3.63 -33.35 -1.93
N PRO A 757 4.95 -33.52 -1.66
CA PRO A 757 5.57 -32.93 -0.47
C PRO A 757 5.57 -31.39 -0.50
N VAL A 758 5.54 -30.78 -1.69
CA VAL A 758 5.50 -29.34 -1.86
C VAL A 758 4.09 -28.81 -1.58
N LEU A 759 3.04 -29.50 -2.05
CA LEU A 759 1.65 -29.14 -1.74
C LEU A 759 1.41 -28.96 -0.22
N ASN A 760 1.84 -29.93 0.59
CA ASN A 760 1.65 -29.87 2.05
C ASN A 760 2.50 -28.77 2.73
N GLN A 761 3.70 -28.50 2.22
CA GLN A 761 4.52 -27.38 2.71
C GLN A 761 3.77 -26.05 2.58
N TYR A 762 3.17 -25.79 1.41
CA TYR A 762 2.46 -24.54 1.13
C TYR A 762 1.06 -24.49 1.76
N TYR A 763 0.48 -25.65 2.10
CA TYR A 763 -0.74 -25.71 2.90
C TYR A 763 -0.58 -24.94 4.22
N ASN A 764 0.59 -25.09 4.87
CA ASN A 764 0.92 -24.44 6.13
C ASN A 764 1.53 -23.02 5.97
N TYR A 765 1.61 -22.47 4.74
CA TYR A 765 2.05 -21.08 4.53
C TYR A 765 0.89 -20.07 4.59
N GLY A 766 -0.37 -20.54 4.55
CA GLY A 766 -1.54 -19.65 4.54
C GLY A 766 -1.76 -18.90 3.23
N VAL A 767 -1.34 -19.48 2.10
CA VAL A 767 -1.68 -18.99 0.75
C VAL A 767 -3.19 -19.10 0.49
N GLY A 768 -3.74 -18.28 -0.41
CA GLY A 768 -5.17 -18.28 -0.74
C GLY A 768 -5.63 -19.56 -1.42
N GLY A 769 -4.79 -20.15 -2.28
CA GLY A 769 -5.09 -21.43 -2.92
C GLY A 769 -3.87 -22.12 -3.51
N LEU A 770 -4.04 -23.41 -3.82
CA LEU A 770 -3.05 -24.30 -4.40
C LEU A 770 -3.52 -24.73 -5.79
N THR A 771 -2.91 -24.17 -6.84
CA THR A 771 -3.20 -24.56 -8.24
C THR A 771 -2.44 -25.82 -8.59
N THR A 772 -3.15 -26.90 -8.94
CA THR A 772 -2.56 -28.24 -9.13
C THR A 772 -3.35 -29.07 -10.15
N ASP A 773 -2.67 -29.94 -10.89
CA ASP A 773 -3.32 -30.98 -11.73
C ASP A 773 -3.86 -32.16 -10.89
N TYR A 774 -3.62 -32.17 -9.57
CA TYR A 774 -3.87 -33.28 -8.65
C TYR A 774 -4.60 -32.88 -7.34
N PRO A 775 -5.66 -32.03 -7.36
CA PRO A 775 -6.35 -31.64 -6.12
C PRO A 775 -6.93 -32.85 -5.36
N GLY A 776 -7.21 -33.96 -6.04
CA GLY A 776 -7.69 -35.19 -5.42
C GLY A 776 -6.74 -35.90 -4.46
N TYR A 777 -5.50 -35.44 -4.30
CA TYR A 777 -4.64 -35.87 -3.19
C TYR A 777 -5.23 -35.58 -1.80
N TYR A 778 -6.10 -34.56 -1.69
CA TYR A 778 -6.77 -34.18 -0.44
C TYR A 778 -8.21 -34.69 -0.31
N LYS A 779 -8.73 -35.48 -1.27
CA LYS A 779 -10.16 -35.86 -1.34
C LYS A 779 -10.73 -36.52 -0.07
N ASP A 780 -9.87 -37.24 0.66
CA ASP A 780 -10.18 -37.98 1.90
C ASP A 780 -9.68 -37.23 3.17
N THR A 781 -9.09 -36.05 3.02
CA THR A 781 -8.62 -35.21 4.14
C THR A 781 -9.79 -34.46 4.77
N PHE A 782 -9.86 -34.47 6.11
CA PHE A 782 -10.80 -33.64 6.84
C PHE A 782 -10.40 -32.16 6.77
N ASN A 783 -11.30 -31.31 6.26
CA ASN A 783 -11.03 -29.90 6.00
C ASN A 783 -11.91 -28.95 6.84
N ARG A 784 -13.05 -29.42 7.36
CA ARG A 784 -13.99 -28.63 8.15
C ARG A 784 -14.52 -29.44 9.34
N LEU A 785 -14.61 -28.78 10.48
CA LEU A 785 -15.31 -29.26 11.67
C LEU A 785 -16.54 -28.37 11.84
N VAL A 786 -17.75 -28.94 11.78
CA VAL A 786 -19.01 -28.20 11.78
C VAL A 786 -19.83 -28.61 13.00
N MET A 787 -20.34 -27.63 13.75
CA MET A 787 -21.23 -27.91 14.87
C MET A 787 -22.63 -28.29 14.34
N LYS A 788 -23.21 -29.36 14.89
CA LYS A 788 -24.63 -29.65 14.65
C LYS A 788 -25.47 -28.56 15.30
N SER A 789 -26.58 -28.19 14.66
CA SER A 789 -27.53 -27.21 15.20
C SER A 789 -27.87 -27.51 16.67
N TYR A 790 -27.60 -26.54 17.54
CA TYR A 790 -27.90 -26.57 18.97
C TYR A 790 -28.78 -25.37 19.33
N ALA A 791 -29.44 -25.42 20.48
CA ALA A 791 -30.25 -24.29 20.94
C ALA A 791 -29.35 -23.21 21.55
N LYS A 792 -29.45 -21.97 21.05
CA LYS A 792 -28.74 -20.80 21.61
C LYS A 792 -29.28 -20.37 22.98
N GLU A 793 -30.50 -20.77 23.32
CA GLU A 793 -31.09 -20.58 24.64
C GLU A 793 -31.54 -21.94 25.18
N LEU A 794 -31.14 -22.27 26.40
CA LEU A 794 -31.52 -23.49 27.11
C LEU A 794 -32.23 -23.11 28.40
N ASN A 795 -33.43 -23.63 28.62
CA ASN A 795 -34.08 -23.50 29.93
C ASN A 795 -33.30 -24.31 30.97
N TYR A 796 -33.25 -23.86 32.22
CA TYR A 796 -32.55 -24.53 33.32
C TYR A 796 -32.86 -26.05 33.42
N GLU A 797 -34.12 -26.45 33.20
CA GLU A 797 -34.56 -27.86 33.26
C GLU A 797 -34.15 -28.70 32.04
N GLU A 798 -33.81 -28.05 30.92
CA GLU A 798 -33.46 -28.69 29.63
C GLU A 798 -31.95 -28.71 29.37
N ALA A 799 -31.18 -27.89 30.09
CA ALA A 799 -29.74 -27.78 29.91
C ALA A 799 -28.99 -29.08 30.27
N VAL A 800 -29.31 -29.74 31.39
CA VAL A 800 -28.68 -31.04 31.73
C VAL A 800 -29.19 -32.14 30.78
N GLY A 801 -28.26 -32.88 30.17
CA GLY A 801 -28.56 -33.89 29.15
C GLY A 801 -28.62 -33.32 27.73
N THR A 802 -28.54 -32.00 27.55
CA THR A 802 -28.31 -31.41 26.22
C THR A 802 -26.91 -31.78 25.74
N LYS A 803 -26.83 -32.35 24.54
CA LYS A 803 -25.57 -32.74 23.90
C LYS A 803 -25.22 -31.78 22.77
N LEU A 804 -24.04 -31.17 22.87
CA LEU A 804 -23.37 -30.52 21.76
C LEU A 804 -22.61 -31.60 20.97
N GLY A 805 -22.83 -31.65 19.65
CA GLY A 805 -22.18 -32.60 18.76
C GLY A 805 -21.71 -31.92 17.48
N ALA A 806 -20.75 -32.51 16.80
CA ALA A 806 -20.18 -31.97 15.57
C ALA A 806 -20.20 -33.01 14.44
N GLU A 807 -19.79 -32.58 13.26
CA GLU A 807 -19.47 -33.41 12.12
C GLU A 807 -18.12 -32.99 11.52
N LEU A 808 -17.30 -33.98 11.19
CA LEU A 808 -16.09 -33.80 10.40
C LEU A 808 -16.44 -33.96 8.93
N GLN A 809 -16.08 -32.99 8.10
CA GLN A 809 -16.30 -33.02 6.66
C GLN A 809 -14.99 -33.25 5.93
N THR A 810 -15.02 -34.06 4.88
CA THR A 810 -13.93 -34.20 3.90
C THR A 810 -14.03 -33.14 2.81
N MET A 811 -12.96 -32.92 2.04
CA MET A 811 -12.99 -32.10 0.81
C MET A 811 -14.15 -32.49 -0.14
N THR A 812 -14.48 -33.78 -0.21
CA THR A 812 -15.57 -34.37 -1.00
C THR A 812 -16.98 -34.15 -0.41
N GLY A 813 -17.12 -33.43 0.70
CA GLY A 813 -18.40 -33.14 1.35
C GLY A 813 -19.00 -34.28 2.18
N PHE A 814 -18.29 -35.40 2.38
CA PHE A 814 -18.78 -36.47 3.26
C PHE A 814 -18.66 -36.05 4.73
N ALA A 815 -19.79 -36.02 5.43
CA ALA A 815 -19.88 -35.68 6.84
C ALA A 815 -19.90 -36.93 7.74
N TYR A 816 -19.09 -36.90 8.81
CA TYR A 816 -18.95 -37.98 9.79
C TYR A 816 -19.25 -37.47 11.20
N PRO A 817 -20.21 -38.05 11.95
CA PRO A 817 -20.51 -37.63 13.31
C PRO A 817 -19.30 -37.71 14.24
N TYR A 818 -19.03 -36.62 14.96
CA TYR A 818 -17.87 -36.47 15.82
C TYR A 818 -18.24 -35.82 17.16
N ASN A 819 -17.55 -36.22 18.23
CA ASN A 819 -17.62 -35.54 19.53
C ASN A 819 -16.29 -34.79 19.68
N PRO A 820 -16.26 -33.46 19.53
CA PRO A 820 -15.02 -32.71 19.58
C PRO A 820 -14.52 -32.51 21.01
N GLU A 821 -13.24 -32.18 21.12
CA GLU A 821 -12.71 -31.54 22.32
C GLU A 821 -13.18 -30.08 22.35
N TYR A 822 -13.80 -29.68 23.46
CA TYR A 822 -14.27 -28.31 23.68
C TYR A 822 -13.25 -27.53 24.52
N VAL A 823 -12.79 -26.40 23.98
CA VAL A 823 -11.97 -25.44 24.70
C VAL A 823 -12.87 -24.31 25.19
N MET A 824 -13.07 -24.23 26.50
CA MET A 824 -13.85 -23.17 27.15
C MET A 824 -13.16 -21.81 26.95
N ILE A 825 -13.93 -20.81 26.54
CA ILE A 825 -13.47 -19.42 26.37
C ILE A 825 -13.93 -18.60 27.59
N ASP A 826 -15.24 -18.56 27.83
CA ASP A 826 -15.86 -17.99 29.04
C ASP A 826 -17.00 -18.92 29.47
N ASP A 827 -17.04 -19.28 30.76
CA ASP A 827 -18.12 -20.10 31.30
C ASP A 827 -19.34 -19.27 31.74
N GLY A 828 -19.26 -17.94 31.67
CA GLY A 828 -20.31 -17.02 32.09
C GLY A 828 -20.62 -17.07 33.60
N GLY A 829 -19.72 -17.65 34.41
CA GLY A 829 -19.97 -17.96 35.82
C GLY A 829 -20.99 -19.08 36.04
N THR A 830 -21.27 -19.90 35.02
CA THR A 830 -22.22 -21.01 35.12
C THR A 830 -21.67 -22.21 35.89
N ASP A 831 -20.35 -22.36 36.06
CA ASP A 831 -19.68 -23.58 36.53
C ASP A 831 -20.13 -24.83 35.73
N ILE A 832 -20.33 -24.67 34.41
CA ILE A 832 -20.81 -25.73 33.52
C ILE A 832 -19.77 -26.86 33.34
N VAL A 833 -20.26 -28.10 33.33
CA VAL A 833 -19.45 -29.31 33.15
C VAL A 833 -20.04 -30.19 32.05
N PHE A 834 -19.17 -30.66 31.16
CA PHE A 834 -19.48 -31.60 30.08
C PHE A 834 -18.88 -32.99 30.37
N ASP A 835 -19.50 -34.05 29.83
CA ASP A 835 -18.88 -35.38 29.76
C ASP A 835 -17.97 -35.55 28.53
N GLU A 836 -17.27 -36.68 28.45
CA GLU A 836 -16.41 -37.08 27.32
C GLU A 836 -17.14 -37.22 25.96
N LYS A 837 -18.46 -37.00 25.92
CA LYS A 837 -19.29 -37.07 24.70
C LYS A 837 -19.89 -35.71 24.34
N GLY A 838 -19.59 -34.63 25.06
CA GLY A 838 -20.18 -33.31 24.85
C GLY A 838 -21.59 -33.15 25.42
N GLU A 839 -22.01 -33.99 26.36
CA GLU A 839 -23.28 -33.85 27.08
C GLU A 839 -23.10 -33.00 28.34
N ILE A 840 -23.94 -31.98 28.53
CA ILE A 840 -23.94 -31.14 29.74
C ILE A 840 -24.42 -31.99 30.92
N ILE A 841 -23.55 -32.21 31.91
CA ILE A 841 -23.88 -33.06 33.08
C ILE A 841 -24.23 -32.26 34.34
N SER A 842 -23.75 -31.02 34.47
CA SER A 842 -24.11 -30.12 35.57
C SER A 842 -23.72 -28.67 35.27
N PHE A 843 -24.38 -27.74 35.94
CA PHE A 843 -24.00 -26.33 36.07
C PHE A 843 -24.62 -25.80 37.38
N VAL A 844 -24.18 -24.63 37.84
CA VAL A 844 -24.57 -24.03 39.14
C VAL A 844 -25.45 -22.79 38.96
N ASN A 845 -25.15 -21.94 37.97
CA ASN A 845 -25.86 -20.67 37.74
C ASN A 845 -26.35 -20.55 36.28
N PRO A 846 -27.41 -19.76 36.02
CA PRO A 846 -27.70 -19.27 34.67
C PRO A 846 -26.60 -18.33 34.18
N GLY A 847 -26.39 -18.24 32.87
CA GLY A 847 -25.33 -17.45 32.24
C GLY A 847 -25.08 -17.84 30.79
N THR A 848 -24.26 -17.05 30.09
CA THR A 848 -23.88 -17.28 28.69
C THR A 848 -22.52 -17.95 28.62
N VAL A 849 -22.46 -19.11 27.98
CA VAL A 849 -21.25 -19.94 27.84
C VAL A 849 -20.70 -19.78 26.43
N THR A 850 -19.40 -19.51 26.31
CA THR A 850 -18.69 -19.42 25.03
C THR A 850 -17.53 -20.40 24.96
N MET A 851 -17.38 -21.07 23.82
CA MET A 851 -16.33 -22.07 23.60
C MET A 851 -15.99 -22.24 22.12
N MET A 852 -14.92 -22.99 21.85
CA MET A 852 -14.61 -23.49 20.52
C MET A 852 -14.45 -25.01 20.55
N ALA A 853 -14.69 -25.66 19.41
CA ALA A 853 -14.42 -27.07 19.20
C ALA A 853 -13.20 -27.25 18.28
N MET A 854 -12.38 -28.26 18.54
CA MET A 854 -11.14 -28.54 17.78
C MET A 854 -11.01 -30.01 17.40
N PHE A 855 -10.28 -30.29 16.32
CA PHE A 855 -9.87 -31.61 15.88
C PHE A 855 -8.46 -31.57 15.29
N GLU A 856 -7.54 -32.38 15.82
CA GLU A 856 -6.26 -32.66 15.17
C GLU A 856 -6.47 -33.71 14.07
N THR A 857 -5.99 -33.42 12.86
CA THR A 857 -6.02 -34.34 11.72
C THR A 857 -4.66 -34.39 11.03
N SER A 858 -4.47 -35.36 10.14
CA SER A 858 -3.27 -35.46 9.31
C SER A 858 -3.54 -35.01 7.88
N LEU A 859 -2.61 -34.22 7.33
CA LEU A 859 -2.46 -34.07 5.89
C LEU A 859 -2.01 -35.42 5.29
N PRO A 860 -2.15 -35.62 3.96
CA PRO A 860 -1.86 -36.89 3.32
C PRO A 860 -0.44 -37.45 3.54
N ASP A 861 0.58 -36.63 3.81
CA ASP A 861 1.94 -37.10 4.14
C ASP A 861 2.16 -37.52 5.60
N GLY A 862 1.14 -37.38 6.45
CA GLY A 862 1.18 -37.68 7.88
C GLY A 862 1.60 -36.49 8.77
N SER A 863 1.88 -35.30 8.21
CA SER A 863 2.01 -34.08 9.01
C SER A 863 0.67 -33.71 9.66
N THR A 864 0.70 -33.22 10.90
CA THR A 864 -0.51 -32.88 11.66
C THR A 864 -0.88 -31.41 11.55
N ILE A 865 -2.18 -31.15 11.46
CA ILE A 865 -2.81 -29.84 11.46
C ILE A 865 -4.00 -29.85 12.42
N ASN A 866 -4.35 -28.69 12.96
CA ASN A 866 -5.52 -28.50 13.81
C ASN A 866 -6.61 -27.78 13.02
N ILE A 867 -7.81 -28.36 12.91
CA ILE A 867 -8.99 -27.68 12.40
C ILE A 867 -9.91 -27.31 13.56
N VAL A 868 -10.46 -26.10 13.51
CA VAL A 868 -11.40 -25.57 14.51
C VAL A 868 -12.80 -25.43 13.92
N ALA A 869 -13.81 -25.46 14.78
CA ALA A 869 -15.18 -25.17 14.42
C ALA A 869 -15.50 -23.67 14.49
N ASP A 870 -16.72 -23.31 14.10
CA ASP A 870 -17.27 -21.98 14.33
C ASP A 870 -17.45 -21.69 15.83
N PHE A 871 -17.56 -20.41 16.19
CA PHE A 871 -17.74 -19.96 17.57
C PHE A 871 -19.03 -20.53 18.18
N ILE A 872 -18.93 -21.13 19.38
CA ILE A 872 -20.05 -21.74 20.09
C ILE A 872 -20.49 -20.79 21.20
N GLU A 873 -21.76 -20.38 21.17
CA GLU A 873 -22.37 -19.54 22.19
C GLU A 873 -23.80 -20.00 22.48
N PHE A 874 -24.11 -20.24 23.76
CA PHE A 874 -25.48 -20.45 24.21
C PHE A 874 -25.67 -19.92 25.63
N THR A 875 -26.91 -19.57 25.97
CA THR A 875 -27.29 -19.04 27.27
C THR A 875 -28.18 -20.01 28.02
N ILE A 876 -27.81 -20.33 29.25
CA ILE A 876 -28.68 -21.03 30.20
C ILE A 876 -29.55 -19.99 30.92
N LEU A 877 -30.86 -20.05 30.68
CA LEU A 877 -31.83 -19.13 31.23
C LEU A 877 -32.31 -19.56 32.63
N GLU A 878 -32.47 -18.58 33.52
CA GLU A 878 -33.19 -18.78 34.79
C GLU A 878 -34.67 -19.04 34.50
N VAL A 879 -35.28 -20.04 35.15
CA VAL A 879 -36.71 -20.32 34.96
C VAL A 879 -37.52 -19.13 35.49
N PRO A 880 -38.42 -18.52 34.68
CA PRO A 880 -39.27 -17.44 35.18
C PRO A 880 -40.21 -17.99 36.25
N VAL A 881 -39.95 -17.62 37.51
CA VAL A 881 -40.84 -17.94 38.64
C VAL A 881 -42.19 -17.26 38.41
N ASP A 882 -43.21 -18.04 38.07
CA ASP A 882 -44.58 -17.52 37.92
C ASP A 882 -45.08 -16.97 39.27
N PRO A 883 -45.34 -15.64 39.37
CA PRO A 883 -45.82 -15.03 40.61
C PRO A 883 -47.26 -15.46 40.98
N ALA A 884 -47.93 -16.30 40.19
CA ALA A 884 -49.25 -16.83 40.51
C ALA A 884 -49.25 -18.09 41.40
N SER A 885 -48.08 -18.68 41.73
CA SER A 885 -47.98 -19.98 42.42
C SER A 885 -47.78 -19.91 43.95
N ASP A 886 -48.31 -18.88 44.62
CA ASP A 886 -48.30 -18.77 46.10
C ASP A 886 -49.35 -19.68 46.76
N GLY A 887 -49.21 -20.99 46.51
CA GLY A 887 -50.07 -22.09 46.95
C GLY A 887 -49.61 -22.69 48.27
N LEU A 888 -50.05 -22.08 49.37
CA LEU A 888 -49.89 -22.53 50.77
C LEU A 888 -49.64 -24.05 50.97
N SER A 889 -48.43 -24.40 51.42
CA SER A 889 -48.27 -25.56 52.32
C SER A 889 -47.21 -25.31 53.40
N THR A 890 -47.67 -25.29 54.65
CA THR A 890 -46.82 -25.14 55.84
C THR A 890 -46.23 -26.48 56.26
N GLY A 891 -44.91 -26.61 56.41
CA GLY A 891 -44.31 -27.90 56.79
C GLY A 891 -42.86 -27.88 57.27
N TRP A 892 -42.66 -27.62 58.58
CA TRP A 892 -41.54 -28.07 59.41
C TRP A 892 -40.13 -27.48 59.24
N ILE A 893 -39.70 -26.83 60.33
CA ILE A 893 -38.34 -26.37 60.67
C ILE A 893 -37.51 -27.54 61.21
N ILE A 894 -36.18 -27.55 60.91
CA ILE A 894 -35.01 -27.89 61.75
C ILE A 894 -33.78 -27.94 60.81
N GLY A 895 -32.66 -27.21 60.99
CA GLY A 895 -32.35 -26.08 61.88
C GLY A 895 -30.84 -25.81 62.01
N ILE A 896 -30.45 -24.52 62.14
CA ILE A 896 -29.21 -24.00 62.79
C ILE A 896 -27.89 -24.27 61.99
N SER A 897 -27.00 -23.30 61.71
CA SER A 897 -26.53 -22.17 62.54
C SER A 897 -26.31 -20.82 61.83
N THR A 898 -26.14 -19.76 62.63
CA THR A 898 -26.04 -18.32 62.29
C THR A 898 -24.63 -17.91 61.83
N SER A 899 -24.38 -16.77 61.15
CA SER A 899 -24.85 -15.37 61.37
C SER A 899 -24.59 -14.52 60.09
N SER A 900 -24.70 -13.18 59.99
CA SER A 900 -24.97 -12.05 60.92
C SER A 900 -25.34 -10.75 60.18
N LEU A 901 -26.07 -9.83 60.85
CA LEU A 901 -26.36 -8.40 60.51
C LEU A 901 -27.04 -8.07 59.15
N LEU A 902 -28.22 -7.44 59.08
CA LEU A 902 -28.58 -6.02 59.36
C LEU A 902 -27.80 -4.99 58.47
N MET A 903 -28.43 -3.98 57.83
CA MET A 903 -29.77 -3.40 57.99
C MET A 903 -30.26 -2.57 56.78
N MET A 904 -31.56 -2.71 56.44
CA MET A 904 -32.48 -1.74 55.79
C MET A 904 -32.08 -0.92 54.55
N ALA A 905 -32.81 -1.19 53.46
CA ALA A 905 -33.27 -0.17 52.52
C ALA A 905 -34.59 0.49 53.00
N GLY A 906 -34.91 1.68 52.47
CA GLY A 906 -36.26 2.27 52.47
C GLY A 906 -36.59 2.74 51.04
N ILE A 907 -37.71 2.32 50.43
CA ILE A 907 -39.09 2.83 50.65
C ILE A 907 -39.24 4.26 50.09
N VAL A 908 -40.12 4.61 49.13
CA VAL A 908 -41.22 3.87 48.47
C VAL A 908 -41.79 4.66 47.25
N PHE A 909 -42.33 3.94 46.26
CA PHE A 909 -43.45 4.29 45.33
C PHE A 909 -43.37 5.39 44.23
N MET A 910 -43.52 4.90 42.98
CA MET A 910 -44.77 4.97 42.16
C MET A 910 -45.31 6.35 41.70
N ILE A 911 -45.47 6.54 40.38
CA ILE A 911 -46.79 6.64 39.70
C ILE A 911 -46.66 6.65 38.16
N ILE A 912 -47.51 5.84 37.52
CA ILE A 912 -47.71 5.73 36.07
C ILE A 912 -48.63 6.85 35.57
N ARG A 913 -48.32 7.51 34.43
CA ARG A 913 -49.34 7.78 33.37
C ARG A 913 -48.80 8.31 32.03
N ARG A 914 -49.30 7.67 30.96
CA ARG A 914 -49.25 8.06 29.54
C ARG A 914 -49.65 9.53 29.29
N LYS A 915 -49.04 10.19 28.29
CA LYS A 915 -49.74 10.66 27.06
C LYS A 915 -48.85 11.29 25.96
N LYS A 916 -48.77 10.54 24.85
CA LYS A 916 -48.83 10.90 23.41
C LYS A 916 -49.04 12.38 22.98
N VAL A 917 -48.43 12.72 21.83
CA VAL A 917 -48.62 13.91 20.93
C VAL A 917 -47.98 15.20 21.48
N ILE A 918 -47.19 15.99 20.71
CA ILE A 918 -46.90 16.00 19.26
C ILE A 918 -45.58 15.29 18.95
#